data_AF-F4PXK6-F1
#
_entry.id   AF-F4PXK6-F1
#
_cell.length_a   1.000
_cell.length_b   1.000
_cell.length_c   1.000
_cell.angle_alpha   90.00
_cell.angle_beta   90.00
_cell.angle_gamma   90.00
#
_symmetry.space_group_name_H-M   'P 1'
#
loop_
_entity.id
_entity.type
_entity.pdbx_description
1 polymer ?
#
loop_
_entity_poly.entity_id
_entity_poly.type
_entity_poly.pdbx_seq_one_letter_code
_entity_poly.pdbx_strand_id
1 'polypeptide(L)'
;MKERNKGTHDSNNDDDDEEEEEDDEETTTTTTTTNNNRITKRRKNAESPDSNDGDTTSTLAIDQLRQRKRSSSSTSSYLFNSNNKRVINNEEGDENEKNERVVYKEKELKSKLKKDLLLICQSLDVTATMNQTKDTIIQSILKIQNDRLSFKHNMIDNNPLQDYNKGSLEYSLPWPIISRILDLLWTQSSICTCYYSDQFISTVKSHSTNNDLGIFHYYQMWPLYKPLLDQYKESRMKCPMHSYYYSNGLVPSIIISAPFVFDLKDKPIWRVQLLTLSKRVNQYFSFKYFTNVKLSFNQDLWNHINGQYCPIKTPKQLSISNAYDYDSFGNNNTSIFSTVEKLSIVDQTNFSTSHIKSIQKQFKNIKSFTLRNYCAFKTPFLSQFKNLTSLNLIFAPYIDDQQQLLNILKPGMIKLLLPSEWTTEEITLKPKLANTIQISNITPPNQMPNLHTFHLPYASYDMSSFDHPNVTKLVDPCTNSQAMSLIVPPTIDTLKFSADPSLFLDINLITKATFFNELNVNKLIINCQTEISDQTINQMKRHGYEYDGAIRKLSTKRQLHFIKTTTPSTPEIIIQTPDIVVHKQVEINNPTLPFYLIEKIIGYSWNSYYCTCDIETTPDNENRTHSRDITDYIKQSEIFLKAKSICPMHKNHIPNTDTYHRDSPIQQINQQRFGISQSCKRLFEYVSNHLVKRSSFAFQEYETLLRHQHYSNQYCLMGKSIENLIIEVPHQVTGKVWEFLNLHHYSNTQSLKFMLVRPSQLPSVPVFINSLGRLQSLTSLDISQWRLLDQESTLAIKELKNLPLRKLYYQMKDNQFLFQDNNDGDSEDDSSKWPITKSLESVSINSFDVIPKLDRLPKLRHLRIDIEREQGQNGNVELTEQQIQSILPSTITKLSFSDTNIAKISQYNPQVNQLVMLSPNNNYYFDHQFYLPYDNVQKISIRMVSIHHINRRYPHISPQSNFQLIGTFYTSINTDGTVNHKWVYLRKNQQPYSSTNPTATTTKYK
;
A
#
# COMPACT_ATOMS: atom_id res chain seq x y z
N MET A 1 -46.60 -35.51 -11.90
CA MET A 1 -45.48 -35.83 -12.82
C MET A 1 -44.22 -35.89 -11.97
N LYS A 2 -43.57 -37.03 -11.68
CA LYS A 2 -43.52 -38.37 -12.30
C LYS A 2 -42.64 -38.44 -13.56
N GLU A 3 -41.76 -39.46 -13.59
CA GLU A 3 -40.86 -39.91 -14.67
C GLU A 3 -39.64 -39.00 -14.93
N ARG A 4 -38.44 -39.41 -15.40
CA ARG A 4 -37.60 -40.63 -15.63
C ARG A 4 -36.45 -40.10 -16.55
N ASN A 5 -35.29 -40.69 -16.84
CA ASN A 5 -34.56 -41.94 -16.52
C ASN A 5 -33.11 -41.52 -16.12
N LYS A 6 -32.32 -42.24 -15.30
CA LYS A 6 -31.81 -43.63 -15.36
C LYS A 6 -30.70 -43.83 -16.43
N GLY A 7 -29.50 -44.16 -15.97
CA GLY A 7 -28.33 -44.60 -16.74
C GLY A 7 -27.30 -45.21 -15.78
N THR A 8 -26.85 -46.43 -16.04
CA THR A 8 -26.13 -47.30 -15.08
C THR A 8 -24.89 -47.91 -15.72
N HIS A 9 -23.85 -48.19 -14.93
CA HIS A 9 -23.00 -49.34 -15.18
C HIS A 9 -22.27 -49.80 -13.91
N ASP A 10 -22.39 -51.09 -13.61
CA ASP A 10 -21.71 -51.79 -12.52
C ASP A 10 -20.52 -52.59 -13.09
N SER A 11 -19.50 -52.82 -12.25
CA SER A 11 -18.51 -53.91 -12.42
C SER A 11 -17.79 -54.25 -11.10
N ASN A 12 -18.58 -54.70 -10.13
CA ASN A 12 -18.46 -55.98 -9.43
C ASN A 12 -17.09 -56.67 -9.21
N ASN A 13 -17.03 -57.31 -8.03
CA ASN A 13 -16.23 -58.50 -7.64
C ASN A 13 -14.71 -58.27 -7.44
N ASP A 14 -13.94 -59.03 -6.64
CA ASP A 14 -14.01 -60.10 -5.61
C ASP A 14 -12.48 -60.42 -5.41
N ASP A 15 -11.92 -61.14 -4.43
CA ASP A 15 -12.26 -61.65 -3.08
C ASP A 15 -10.90 -61.87 -2.35
N ASP A 16 -10.94 -62.39 -1.11
CA ASP A 16 -9.99 -63.36 -0.49
C ASP A 16 -9.76 -63.07 1.01
N ASP A 17 -9.76 -64.14 1.82
CA ASP A 17 -9.91 -64.16 3.29
C ASP A 17 -8.62 -64.59 4.05
N GLU A 18 -8.78 -65.26 5.20
CA GLU A 18 -7.80 -65.90 6.13
C GLU A 18 -7.05 -64.90 7.06
N GLU A 19 -7.12 -64.99 8.41
CA GLU A 19 -6.82 -66.10 9.36
C GLU A 19 -5.29 -66.34 9.52
N GLU A 20 -4.70 -66.62 10.69
CA GLU A 20 -5.20 -66.72 12.08
C GLU A 20 -4.05 -66.46 13.11
N GLU A 21 -4.31 -66.80 14.37
CA GLU A 21 -3.39 -67.17 15.47
C GLU A 21 -2.42 -66.18 16.19
N GLU A 22 -2.43 -66.45 17.50
CA GLU A 22 -1.70 -66.00 18.69
C GLU A 22 -0.16 -66.25 18.62
N ASP A 23 0.63 -65.60 19.49
CA ASP A 23 1.20 -66.27 20.69
C ASP A 23 1.96 -65.31 21.65
N ASP A 24 2.36 -65.83 22.81
CA ASP A 24 2.91 -65.15 24.00
C ASP A 24 4.39 -64.69 23.94
N GLU A 25 4.77 -63.70 24.78
CA GLU A 25 5.63 -63.97 25.97
C GLU A 25 5.87 -62.75 26.89
N GLU A 26 6.09 -63.05 28.18
CA GLU A 26 6.39 -62.11 29.26
C GLU A 26 7.90 -61.93 29.50
N THR A 27 8.37 -60.72 29.81
CA THR A 27 9.50 -60.58 30.75
C THR A 27 9.60 -59.22 31.42
N THR A 28 9.78 -59.23 32.75
CA THR A 28 10.19 -58.06 33.53
C THR A 28 11.70 -58.06 33.78
N THR A 29 12.34 -56.88 33.82
CA THR A 29 13.63 -56.71 34.51
C THR A 29 13.89 -55.26 34.92
N THR A 30 14.74 -55.08 35.93
CA THR A 30 14.86 -53.85 36.72
C THR A 30 16.28 -53.26 36.63
N THR A 31 16.42 -51.96 36.95
CA THR A 31 17.69 -51.23 37.14
C THR A 31 18.57 -51.11 35.86
N THR A 32 19.63 -50.29 35.78
CA THR A 32 20.36 -49.50 36.79
C THR A 32 20.87 -48.17 36.22
N THR A 33 21.12 -47.19 37.09
CA THR A 33 21.81 -45.93 36.77
C THR A 33 23.29 -46.14 36.46
N THR A 34 23.81 -45.59 35.37
CA THR A 34 25.28 -45.50 35.16
C THR A 34 25.70 -44.23 34.44
N ASN A 35 26.62 -43.47 35.05
CA ASN A 35 27.44 -42.48 34.35
C ASN A 35 28.38 -43.18 33.37
N ASN A 36 28.75 -42.52 32.26
CA ASN A 36 30.13 -42.61 31.76
C ASN A 36 30.52 -41.46 30.82
N ASN A 37 31.63 -40.79 31.16
CA ASN A 37 32.39 -40.00 30.19
C ASN A 37 33.16 -40.96 29.27
N ARG A 38 33.17 -40.75 27.94
CA ARG A 38 34.31 -41.24 27.15
C ARG A 38 34.70 -40.41 25.94
N ILE A 39 35.99 -40.13 25.89
CA ILE A 39 36.72 -39.51 24.79
C ILE A 39 36.72 -40.45 23.57
N THR A 40 36.35 -39.96 22.39
CA THR A 40 36.50 -40.69 21.13
C THR A 40 37.88 -40.42 20.51
N LYS A 41 38.69 -41.47 20.35
CA LYS A 41 39.99 -41.39 19.66
C LYS A 41 39.83 -41.39 18.14
N ARG A 42 40.62 -40.55 17.48
CA ARG A 42 40.84 -40.50 16.03
C ARG A 42 41.52 -41.78 15.52
N ARG A 43 41.06 -42.38 14.42
CA ARG A 43 41.81 -43.41 13.66
C ARG A 43 41.55 -43.28 12.15
N LYS A 44 42.50 -43.75 11.34
CA LYS A 44 42.44 -43.85 9.87
C LYS A 44 42.10 -45.29 9.45
N ASN A 45 41.66 -45.44 8.19
CA ASN A 45 42.00 -46.47 7.17
C ASN A 45 41.55 -45.87 5.81
N ALA A 46 42.23 -46.00 4.66
CA ALA A 46 42.68 -47.20 3.91
C ALA A 46 41.46 -47.96 3.32
N GLU A 47 41.19 -47.86 2.01
CA GLU A 47 41.63 -48.78 0.93
C GLU A 47 40.94 -50.17 1.06
N SER A 48 40.33 -50.81 0.05
CA SER A 48 40.31 -50.72 -1.43
C SER A 48 38.96 -51.37 -1.93
N PRO A 49 38.72 -51.85 -3.19
CA PRO A 49 39.37 -51.67 -4.50
C PRO A 49 38.40 -51.34 -5.68
N ASP A 50 38.94 -51.25 -6.91
CA ASP A 50 38.50 -51.80 -8.23
C ASP A 50 37.00 -52.07 -8.56
N SER A 51 36.51 -51.99 -9.81
CA SER A 51 37.01 -51.45 -11.11
C SER A 51 35.90 -51.56 -12.18
N ASN A 52 35.91 -50.72 -13.23
CA ASN A 52 35.62 -51.12 -14.63
C ASN A 52 35.72 -49.93 -15.61
N ASP A 53 36.17 -50.22 -16.83
CA ASP A 53 36.38 -49.24 -17.91
C ASP A 53 35.13 -48.95 -18.76
N GLY A 54 35.21 -47.87 -19.55
CA GLY A 54 34.16 -47.41 -20.46
C GLY A 54 34.71 -46.38 -21.47
N ASP A 55 35.58 -46.83 -22.36
CA ASP A 55 36.39 -46.01 -23.28
C ASP A 55 35.61 -45.33 -24.43
N THR A 56 35.93 -44.07 -24.73
CA THR A 56 36.21 -43.61 -26.12
C THR A 56 36.83 -42.20 -26.16
N THR A 57 37.74 -41.96 -27.11
CA THR A 57 38.57 -40.74 -27.20
C THR A 57 38.42 -39.94 -28.51
N SER A 58 38.56 -38.61 -28.44
CA SER A 58 39.27 -37.73 -29.42
C SER A 58 39.32 -36.29 -28.88
N THR A 59 40.47 -35.60 -28.69
CA THR A 59 41.41 -34.96 -29.66
C THR A 59 40.72 -33.97 -30.63
N LEU A 60 41.13 -32.69 -30.81
CA LEU A 60 42.25 -31.82 -30.36
C LEU A 60 41.70 -30.35 -30.28
N ALA A 61 42.33 -29.27 -29.80
CA ALA A 61 43.69 -28.85 -29.37
C ALA A 61 43.56 -27.91 -28.12
N ILE A 62 44.50 -27.18 -27.47
CA ILE A 62 45.81 -26.50 -27.75
C ILE A 62 45.63 -25.27 -28.70
N ASP A 63 45.91 -24.01 -28.34
CA ASP A 63 47.07 -23.43 -27.63
C ASP A 63 46.82 -22.02 -26.98
N GLN A 64 47.89 -21.38 -26.49
CA GLN A 64 48.14 -19.95 -26.21
C GLN A 64 47.93 -19.43 -24.78
N LEU A 65 49.01 -19.57 -23.99
CA LEU A 65 49.24 -18.86 -22.73
C LEU A 65 50.19 -17.67 -22.97
N ARG A 66 49.72 -16.41 -22.92
CA ARG A 66 50.63 -15.23 -22.93
C ARG A 66 50.10 -13.97 -22.21
N GLN A 67 50.84 -13.58 -21.17
CA GLN A 67 51.10 -12.22 -20.67
C GLN A 67 49.95 -11.19 -20.49
N ARG A 68 49.86 -10.65 -19.26
CA ARG A 68 50.10 -9.21 -19.04
C ARG A 68 50.62 -8.89 -17.63
N LYS A 69 51.62 -8.01 -17.55
CA LYS A 69 52.17 -7.44 -16.31
C LYS A 69 51.51 -6.10 -15.98
N ARG A 70 51.66 -5.69 -14.72
CA ARG A 70 51.30 -4.39 -14.12
C ARG A 70 51.64 -3.16 -15.01
N SER A 71 50.77 -2.16 -14.99
CA SER A 71 51.15 -0.73 -14.81
C SER A 71 49.92 0.06 -14.34
N SER A 72 50.11 1.27 -13.80
CA SER A 72 49.14 1.94 -12.90
C SER A 72 49.01 3.45 -13.09
N SER A 73 47.76 3.92 -13.18
CA SER A 73 47.29 5.32 -13.02
C SER A 73 45.76 5.33 -13.20
N SER A 74 44.95 6.24 -12.66
CA SER A 74 45.22 7.41 -11.81
C SER A 74 44.07 7.66 -10.81
N THR A 75 44.44 7.84 -9.54
CA THR A 75 44.20 9.06 -8.75
C THR A 75 42.88 9.83 -8.97
N SER A 76 41.99 9.78 -7.98
CA SER A 76 40.98 10.82 -7.70
C SER A 76 40.75 10.90 -6.19
N SER A 77 40.99 12.08 -5.59
CA SER A 77 41.07 12.26 -4.14
C SER A 77 39.93 13.14 -3.62
N TYR A 78 39.05 12.57 -2.79
CA TYR A 78 38.13 13.37 -1.96
C TYR A 78 38.79 13.66 -0.61
N LEU A 79 39.21 14.91 -0.42
CA LEU A 79 39.73 15.43 0.85
C LEU A 79 38.57 15.76 1.80
N PHE A 80 38.44 15.03 2.91
CA PHE A 80 37.63 15.47 4.04
C PHE A 80 38.42 16.48 4.89
N ASN A 81 37.86 17.68 5.07
CA ASN A 81 38.50 18.81 5.74
C ASN A 81 38.32 18.71 7.27
N SER A 82 39.37 18.33 7.99
CA SER A 82 39.36 18.01 9.44
C SER A 82 39.87 19.14 10.34
N ASN A 83 39.47 20.38 10.08
CA ASN A 83 39.78 21.52 10.95
C ASN A 83 38.76 21.69 12.09
N ASN A 84 39.03 21.09 13.25
CA ASN A 84 38.42 21.49 14.52
C ASN A 84 39.34 21.19 15.72
N LYS A 85 40.42 21.98 15.84
CA LYS A 85 41.42 21.88 16.92
C LYS A 85 40.87 22.46 18.22
N ARG A 86 39.97 21.73 18.89
CA ARG A 86 39.45 22.13 20.21
C ARG A 86 40.48 21.80 21.29
N VAL A 87 41.05 22.85 21.89
CA VAL A 87 41.93 22.71 23.06
C VAL A 87 41.10 22.17 24.23
N ILE A 88 41.62 21.13 24.88
CA ILE A 88 41.18 20.65 26.20
C ILE A 88 42.45 20.61 27.04
N ASN A 89 42.48 21.41 28.11
CA ASN A 89 43.58 21.37 29.07
C ASN A 89 43.36 20.16 29.99
N ASN A 90 44.23 19.16 29.89
CA ASN A 90 44.33 18.07 30.86
C ASN A 90 45.66 18.22 31.62
N GLU A 91 45.62 18.93 32.74
CA GLU A 91 46.67 18.88 33.77
C GLU A 91 45.98 18.66 35.13
N GLU A 92 45.86 17.40 35.56
CA GLU A 92 45.83 16.95 36.96
C GLU A 92 45.62 15.42 37.06
N GLY A 93 46.46 14.71 37.82
CA GLY A 93 46.03 13.54 38.61
C GLY A 93 46.18 12.10 38.08
N ASP A 94 47.11 11.77 37.19
CA ASP A 94 47.25 10.40 36.62
C ASP A 94 48.33 9.50 37.29
N GLU A 95 48.23 9.30 38.62
CA GLU A 95 49.21 8.51 39.40
C GLU A 95 48.70 7.16 39.97
N ASN A 96 47.40 6.84 39.87
CA ASN A 96 46.81 5.75 40.66
C ASN A 96 46.75 4.34 40.00
N GLU A 97 47.11 4.19 38.73
CA GLU A 97 46.91 2.91 37.99
C GLU A 97 48.04 1.87 38.14
N LYS A 98 48.61 1.73 39.36
CA LYS A 98 49.57 0.66 39.72
C LYS A 98 49.12 -0.28 40.85
N ASN A 99 47.82 -0.30 41.16
CA ASN A 99 47.26 -1.31 42.05
C ASN A 99 47.16 -2.69 41.35
N GLU A 100 48.28 -3.41 41.29
CA GLU A 100 48.29 -4.84 40.92
C GLU A 100 47.33 -5.61 41.84
N ARG A 101 46.36 -6.33 41.24
CA ARG A 101 45.31 -7.01 41.99
C ARG A 101 45.89 -8.20 42.76
N VAL A 102 46.11 -7.99 44.07
CA VAL A 102 46.68 -8.98 45.00
C VAL A 102 45.92 -10.32 44.90
N VAL A 103 46.66 -11.38 44.58
CA VAL A 103 46.15 -12.76 44.56
C VAL A 103 46.44 -13.37 45.93
N TYR A 104 45.39 -13.51 46.74
CA TYR A 104 45.51 -13.97 48.12
C TYR A 104 45.71 -15.48 48.18
N LYS A 105 46.62 -15.95 49.04
CA LYS A 105 46.83 -17.39 49.25
C LYS A 105 45.96 -17.88 50.41
N GLU A 106 45.48 -19.13 50.36
CA GLU A 106 44.61 -19.67 51.42
C GLU A 106 45.21 -19.52 52.83
N LYS A 107 46.52 -19.77 52.98
CA LYS A 107 47.23 -19.59 54.26
C LYS A 107 47.23 -18.15 54.77
N GLU A 108 47.23 -17.18 53.86
CA GLU A 108 47.14 -15.75 54.18
C GLU A 108 45.72 -15.37 54.60
N LEU A 109 44.71 -15.80 53.84
CA LEU A 109 43.30 -15.61 54.19
C LEU A 109 42.96 -16.27 55.54
N LYS A 110 43.58 -17.41 55.85
CA LYS A 110 43.44 -18.09 57.15
C LYS A 110 44.10 -17.34 58.31
N SER A 111 45.08 -16.45 58.09
CA SER A 111 45.66 -15.62 59.16
C SER A 111 44.91 -14.30 59.43
N LYS A 112 44.22 -13.73 58.42
CA LYS A 112 43.39 -12.52 58.56
C LYS A 112 42.24 -12.68 59.56
N LEU A 113 41.76 -11.59 60.15
CA LEU A 113 40.55 -11.59 60.98
C LEU A 113 39.29 -11.64 60.10
N LYS A 114 38.15 -12.03 60.70
CA LYS A 114 36.87 -12.15 59.99
C LYS A 114 36.39 -10.82 59.39
N LYS A 115 36.71 -9.69 60.04
CA LYS A 115 36.40 -8.34 59.54
C LYS A 115 37.21 -8.03 58.26
N ASP A 116 38.51 -8.29 58.27
CA ASP A 116 39.39 -8.09 57.12
C ASP A 116 38.96 -8.95 55.92
N LEU A 117 38.51 -10.18 56.17
CA LEU A 117 37.96 -11.06 55.13
C LEU A 117 36.67 -10.50 54.51
N LEU A 118 35.83 -9.81 55.28
CA LEU A 118 34.67 -9.10 54.71
C LEU A 118 35.07 -7.88 53.88
N LEU A 119 36.13 -7.16 54.25
CA LEU A 119 36.70 -6.08 53.42
C LEU A 119 37.30 -6.63 52.11
N ILE A 120 37.97 -7.79 52.16
CA ILE A 120 38.47 -8.50 50.97
C ILE A 120 37.29 -8.98 50.10
N CYS A 121 36.21 -9.49 50.71
CA CYS A 121 34.98 -9.82 49.98
C CYS A 121 34.38 -8.58 49.29
N GLN A 122 34.29 -7.45 49.97
CA GLN A 122 33.76 -6.21 49.41
C GLN A 122 34.63 -5.70 48.24
N SER A 123 35.97 -5.71 48.36
CA SER A 123 36.87 -5.31 47.27
C SER A 123 36.89 -6.29 46.09
N LEU A 124 36.47 -7.54 46.31
CA LEU A 124 36.31 -8.56 45.28
C LEU A 124 34.89 -8.68 44.73
N ASP A 125 33.91 -7.89 45.20
CA ASP A 125 32.49 -8.00 44.84
C ASP A 125 31.91 -9.41 45.15
N VAL A 126 32.13 -9.86 46.39
CA VAL A 126 31.68 -11.14 46.95
C VAL A 126 30.70 -10.86 48.08
N THR A 127 29.44 -11.28 47.95
CA THR A 127 28.43 -11.16 49.01
C THR A 127 28.71 -12.13 50.17
N ALA A 128 29.29 -11.58 51.24
CA ALA A 128 29.58 -12.29 52.48
C ALA A 128 28.99 -11.56 53.70
N THR A 129 28.66 -12.30 54.75
CA THR A 129 28.03 -11.75 55.97
C THR A 129 28.72 -12.22 57.25
N MET A 130 28.54 -11.47 58.34
CA MET A 130 29.07 -11.85 59.66
C MET A 130 28.49 -13.17 60.21
N ASN A 131 27.45 -13.73 59.60
CA ASN A 131 26.81 -14.98 60.02
C ASN A 131 27.47 -16.24 59.39
N GLN A 132 28.20 -16.09 58.28
CA GLN A 132 28.93 -17.20 57.64
C GLN A 132 30.18 -17.60 58.45
N THR A 133 30.68 -18.84 58.33
CA THR A 133 31.93 -19.23 59.00
C THR A 133 33.15 -18.58 58.33
N LYS A 134 34.29 -18.52 59.03
CA LYS A 134 35.53 -17.96 58.46
C LYS A 134 35.92 -18.71 57.18
N ASP A 135 35.91 -20.04 57.20
CA ASP A 135 36.27 -20.85 56.04
C ASP A 135 35.28 -20.75 54.89
N THR A 136 33.97 -20.55 55.14
CA THR A 136 33.00 -20.24 54.07
C THR A 136 33.36 -18.97 53.32
N ILE A 137 33.75 -17.91 54.05
CA ILE A 137 34.14 -16.62 53.45
C ILE A 137 35.44 -16.78 52.64
N ILE A 138 36.42 -17.53 53.17
CA ILE A 138 37.68 -17.84 52.48
C ILE A 138 37.44 -18.65 51.20
N GLN A 139 36.56 -19.65 51.22
CA GLN A 139 36.21 -20.44 50.05
C GLN A 139 35.51 -19.59 48.97
N SER A 140 34.62 -18.67 49.36
CA SER A 140 34.02 -17.73 48.39
C SER A 140 35.05 -16.78 47.77
N ILE A 141 36.00 -16.25 48.54
CA ILE A 141 37.12 -15.43 48.04
C ILE A 141 37.95 -16.22 47.01
N LEU A 142 38.42 -17.41 47.41
CA LEU A 142 39.26 -18.26 46.55
C LEU A 142 38.51 -18.70 45.29
N LYS A 143 37.21 -19.02 45.41
CA LYS A 143 36.37 -19.33 44.25
C LYS A 143 36.29 -18.15 43.29
N ILE A 144 35.97 -16.94 43.74
CA ILE A 144 35.88 -15.78 42.84
C ILE A 144 37.25 -15.42 42.24
N GLN A 145 38.35 -15.60 42.96
CA GLN A 145 39.70 -15.41 42.41
C GLN A 145 40.04 -16.47 41.35
N ASN A 146 39.73 -17.74 41.60
CA ASN A 146 39.94 -18.84 40.64
C ASN A 146 39.01 -18.74 39.42
N ASP A 147 37.75 -18.36 39.59
CA ASP A 147 36.80 -18.13 38.50
C ASP A 147 37.28 -16.96 37.61
N ARG A 148 37.81 -15.87 38.21
CA ARG A 148 38.40 -14.74 37.48
C ARG A 148 39.72 -15.10 36.77
N LEU A 149 40.58 -15.90 37.40
CA LEU A 149 41.83 -16.39 36.78
C LEU A 149 41.55 -17.37 35.64
N SER A 150 40.61 -18.31 35.85
CA SER A 150 40.09 -19.22 34.83
C SER A 150 39.49 -18.44 33.66
N PHE A 151 38.65 -17.44 33.91
CA PHE A 151 38.12 -16.56 32.88
C PHE A 151 39.23 -15.82 32.11
N LYS A 152 40.27 -15.31 32.81
CA LYS A 152 41.42 -14.64 32.18
C LYS A 152 42.25 -15.58 31.31
N HIS A 153 42.51 -16.80 31.75
CA HIS A 153 43.30 -17.80 31.02
C HIS A 153 42.53 -18.37 29.80
N ASN A 154 41.24 -18.66 29.98
CA ASN A 154 40.33 -19.02 28.89
C ASN A 154 40.10 -17.87 27.89
N MET A 155 40.33 -16.61 28.30
CA MET A 155 40.37 -15.45 27.42
C MET A 155 41.66 -15.31 26.59
N ILE A 156 42.71 -16.11 26.84
CA ILE A 156 44.02 -15.94 26.19
C ILE A 156 44.40 -17.16 25.35
N ASP A 157 44.33 -18.39 25.88
CA ASP A 157 45.14 -19.50 25.32
C ASP A 157 44.39 -20.55 24.47
N ASN A 158 43.06 -20.53 24.40
CA ASN A 158 42.27 -21.59 23.73
C ASN A 158 41.15 -21.09 22.80
N ASN A 159 41.24 -19.87 22.27
CA ASN A 159 40.27 -19.35 21.30
C ASN A 159 40.91 -19.15 19.90
N PRO A 160 40.59 -19.99 18.89
CA PRO A 160 41.14 -19.84 17.53
C PRO A 160 40.70 -18.55 16.81
N LEU A 161 39.86 -17.71 17.43
CA LEU A 161 39.54 -16.35 16.99
C LEU A 161 40.52 -15.26 17.49
N GLN A 162 41.67 -15.62 18.09
CA GLN A 162 42.72 -14.68 18.50
C GLN A 162 43.99 -14.70 17.65
N ASP A 163 44.38 -15.83 17.04
CA ASP A 163 45.61 -15.89 16.22
C ASP A 163 45.58 -14.92 15.02
N TYR A 164 44.39 -14.54 14.55
CA TYR A 164 44.21 -13.52 13.51
C TYR A 164 44.64 -12.10 13.90
N ASN A 165 44.84 -11.80 15.19
CA ASN A 165 45.15 -10.45 15.68
C ASN A 165 46.65 -10.20 15.92
N LYS A 166 47.55 -11.17 15.68
CA LYS A 166 49.00 -11.04 15.94
C LYS A 166 49.76 -10.13 14.95
N GLY A 167 49.08 -9.47 14.02
CA GLY A 167 49.70 -8.73 12.91
C GLY A 167 49.82 -7.21 13.06
N SER A 168 48.97 -6.54 13.85
CA SER A 168 49.01 -5.07 14.02
C SER A 168 48.36 -4.60 15.31
N LEU A 169 49.00 -3.63 15.97
CA LEU A 169 48.50 -2.95 17.17
C LEU A 169 47.55 -1.81 16.78
N GLU A 170 46.35 -2.16 16.30
CA GLU A 170 45.25 -1.21 16.14
C GLU A 170 44.28 -1.27 17.33
N TYR A 171 43.79 -0.11 17.75
CA TYR A 171 43.02 0.13 18.99
C TYR A 171 41.58 -0.44 18.94
N SER A 172 41.44 -1.74 18.68
CA SER A 172 40.16 -2.44 18.71
C SER A 172 39.76 -2.82 20.15
N LEU A 173 38.54 -2.44 20.55
CA LEU A 173 37.98 -2.85 21.85
C LEU A 173 37.96 -4.39 21.98
N PRO A 174 38.25 -4.95 23.17
CA PRO A 174 38.13 -6.39 23.42
C PRO A 174 36.78 -6.94 22.95
N TRP A 175 36.80 -8.09 22.26
CA TRP A 175 35.59 -8.67 21.66
C TRP A 175 34.38 -8.84 22.63
N PRO A 176 34.54 -9.16 23.93
CA PRO A 176 33.42 -9.14 24.87
C PRO A 176 32.70 -7.79 24.91
N ILE A 177 33.44 -6.67 24.92
CA ILE A 177 32.90 -5.31 24.91
C ILE A 177 32.20 -5.03 23.58
N ILE A 178 32.83 -5.33 22.44
CA ILE A 178 32.19 -5.18 21.11
C ILE A 178 30.88 -5.97 21.07
N SER A 179 30.91 -7.25 21.48
CA SER A 179 29.73 -8.11 21.48
C SER A 179 28.61 -7.59 22.38
N ARG A 180 28.96 -6.96 23.52
CA ARG A 180 28.00 -6.32 24.43
C ARG A 180 27.42 -5.02 23.85
N ILE A 181 28.21 -4.22 23.14
CA ILE A 181 27.73 -3.05 22.40
C ILE A 181 26.76 -3.49 21.30
N LEU A 182 27.11 -4.52 20.53
CA LEU A 182 26.25 -5.09 19.49
C LEU A 182 24.94 -5.68 20.05
N ASP A 183 24.98 -6.32 21.22
CA ASP A 183 23.79 -6.79 21.95
C ASP A 183 22.86 -5.65 22.34
N LEU A 184 23.41 -4.60 22.99
CA LEU A 184 22.65 -3.44 23.45
C LEU A 184 22.05 -2.71 22.24
N LEU A 185 22.87 -2.48 21.21
CA LEU A 185 22.45 -1.87 19.96
C LEU A 185 21.31 -2.67 19.29
N TRP A 186 21.38 -4.00 19.22
CA TRP A 186 20.32 -4.82 18.61
C TRP A 186 19.05 -4.89 19.46
N THR A 187 19.19 -5.02 20.79
CA THR A 187 18.05 -5.23 21.69
C THR A 187 17.35 -3.92 22.06
N GLN A 188 18.07 -2.89 22.51
CA GLN A 188 17.48 -1.62 22.95
C GLN A 188 16.84 -0.86 21.79
N SER A 189 17.41 -0.93 20.58
CA SER A 189 16.77 -0.36 19.37
C SER A 189 15.52 -1.11 18.89
N SER A 190 15.16 -2.26 19.50
CA SER A 190 13.84 -2.87 19.28
C SER A 190 12.74 -2.27 20.15
N ILE A 191 13.13 -1.44 21.14
CA ILE A 191 12.22 -0.70 22.03
C ILE A 191 12.11 0.74 21.53
N CYS A 192 10.88 1.19 21.33
CA CYS A 192 10.55 2.55 20.94
C CYS A 192 9.76 3.23 22.06
N THR A 193 10.38 4.15 22.78
CA THR A 193 9.76 4.95 23.84
C THR A 193 8.97 6.16 23.31
N CYS A 194 8.96 6.39 21.99
CA CYS A 194 8.26 7.51 21.38
C CYS A 194 6.74 7.31 21.32
N TYR A 195 6.05 8.45 21.32
CA TYR A 195 4.62 8.66 21.17
C TYR A 195 4.41 9.97 20.37
N TYR A 196 3.15 10.32 20.08
CA TYR A 196 2.76 11.58 19.44
C TYR A 196 1.68 12.28 20.26
N SER A 197 1.32 13.53 19.94
CA SER A 197 0.11 14.11 20.54
C SER A 197 -1.15 13.41 20.02
N ASP A 198 -2.17 13.30 20.87
CA ASP A 198 -3.49 12.87 20.43
C ASP A 198 -4.09 13.86 19.42
N GLN A 199 -3.74 15.15 19.50
CA GLN A 199 -4.10 16.14 18.48
C GLN A 199 -3.56 15.74 17.09
N PHE A 200 -2.32 15.24 16.98
CA PHE A 200 -1.77 14.78 15.72
C PHE A 200 -2.44 13.48 15.26
N ILE A 201 -2.62 12.51 16.16
CA ILE A 201 -3.26 11.22 15.83
C ILE A 201 -4.74 11.40 15.42
N SER A 202 -5.49 12.24 16.12
CA SER A 202 -6.89 12.57 15.77
C SER A 202 -6.99 13.37 14.48
N THR A 203 -6.10 14.34 14.23
CA THR A 203 -6.01 15.07 12.95
C THR A 203 -5.70 14.12 11.78
N VAL A 204 -4.81 13.15 11.97
CA VAL A 204 -4.50 12.15 10.94
C VAL A 204 -5.68 11.18 10.74
N LYS A 205 -6.28 10.66 11.81
CA LYS A 205 -7.43 9.73 11.76
C LYS A 205 -8.67 10.36 11.11
N SER A 206 -9.00 11.63 11.40
CA SER A 206 -10.22 12.27 10.89
C SER A 206 -10.27 12.42 9.36
N HIS A 207 -9.12 12.30 8.69
CA HIS A 207 -8.99 12.31 7.24
C HIS A 207 -8.77 10.91 6.63
N SER A 208 -8.73 9.86 7.46
CA SER A 208 -8.50 8.47 7.05
C SER A 208 -9.78 7.62 7.06
N THR A 209 -10.93 8.18 7.45
CA THR A 209 -12.18 7.42 7.70
C THR A 209 -12.84 6.87 6.43
N ASN A 210 -12.61 7.47 5.27
CA ASN A 210 -13.02 6.91 3.98
C ASN A 210 -11.90 6.03 3.44
N ASN A 211 -12.05 4.70 3.57
CA ASN A 211 -11.06 3.72 3.10
C ASN A 211 -10.76 3.82 1.59
N ASP A 212 -11.66 4.40 0.79
CA ASP A 212 -11.50 4.62 -0.65
C ASP A 212 -10.61 5.83 -1.01
N LEU A 213 -10.06 6.56 -0.02
CA LEU A 213 -9.16 7.69 -0.27
C LEU A 213 -7.80 7.19 -0.78
N GLY A 214 -7.72 7.11 -2.11
CA GLY A 214 -6.51 6.74 -2.83
C GLY A 214 -5.32 7.65 -2.53
N ILE A 215 -4.11 7.10 -2.72
CA ILE A 215 -2.80 7.66 -2.36
C ILE A 215 -2.65 9.17 -2.64
N PHE A 216 -3.28 9.65 -3.71
CA PHE A 216 -3.27 11.05 -4.13
C PHE A 216 -3.74 12.05 -3.06
N HIS A 217 -4.78 11.74 -2.28
CA HIS A 217 -5.32 12.68 -1.28
C HIS A 217 -4.28 13.09 -0.25
N TYR A 218 -3.42 12.15 0.15
CA TYR A 218 -2.42 12.37 1.17
C TYR A 218 -1.26 13.26 0.70
N TYR A 219 -0.88 13.22 -0.60
CA TYR A 219 0.11 14.16 -1.17
C TYR A 219 -0.30 15.62 -0.95
N GLN A 220 -1.62 15.87 -0.98
CA GLN A 220 -2.20 17.20 -0.80
C GLN A 220 -2.18 17.67 0.67
N MET A 221 -2.15 16.71 1.60
CA MET A 221 -2.10 16.95 3.05
C MET A 221 -0.68 16.96 3.63
N TRP A 222 0.35 16.59 2.86
CA TRP A 222 1.75 16.68 3.30
C TRP A 222 2.18 18.05 3.88
N PRO A 223 1.66 19.23 3.44
CA PRO A 223 1.93 20.52 4.08
C PRO A 223 1.44 20.61 5.53
N LEU A 224 0.38 19.89 5.87
CA LEU A 224 -0.18 19.83 7.22
C LEU A 224 0.59 18.81 8.06
N TYR A 225 0.91 17.66 7.46
CA TYR A 225 1.62 16.59 8.16
C TYR A 225 3.10 16.89 8.42
N LYS A 226 3.82 17.55 7.50
CA LYS A 226 5.28 17.78 7.66
C LYS A 226 5.63 18.64 8.89
N PRO A 227 5.00 19.81 9.15
CA PRO A 227 5.28 20.61 10.36
C PRO A 227 4.93 19.85 11.65
N LEU A 228 3.81 19.12 11.66
CA LEU A 228 3.40 18.29 12.79
C LEU A 228 4.42 17.16 13.05
N LEU A 229 4.99 16.56 12.00
CA LEU A 229 6.06 15.56 12.12
C LEU A 229 7.40 16.14 12.57
N ASP A 230 7.76 17.33 12.08
CA ASP A 230 8.99 18.02 12.51
C ASP A 230 8.90 18.45 14.00
N GLN A 231 7.70 18.72 14.55
CA GLN A 231 7.48 18.93 16.00
C GLN A 231 7.97 17.73 16.86
N TYR A 232 7.75 16.49 16.39
CA TYR A 232 8.20 15.28 17.11
C TYR A 232 9.63 14.85 16.78
N LYS A 233 10.34 15.57 15.89
CA LYS A 233 11.65 15.15 15.39
C LYS A 233 12.72 15.16 16.47
N GLU A 234 12.82 16.25 17.24
CA GLU A 234 13.84 16.38 18.29
C GLU A 234 13.61 15.36 19.43
N SER A 235 12.36 15.21 19.89
CA SER A 235 12.01 14.22 20.92
C SER A 235 12.24 12.78 20.43
N ARG A 236 11.94 12.48 19.16
CA ARG A 236 12.23 11.17 18.57
C ARG A 236 13.72 10.94 18.34
N MET A 237 14.53 11.95 18.04
CA MET A 237 16.00 11.81 17.93
C MET A 237 16.67 11.38 19.25
N LYS A 238 15.99 11.52 20.40
CA LYS A 238 16.44 11.00 21.70
C LYS A 238 16.19 9.48 21.86
N CYS A 239 15.35 8.88 21.00
CA CYS A 239 15.16 7.43 20.95
C CYS A 239 16.16 6.78 19.98
N PRO A 240 16.97 5.78 20.41
CA PRO A 240 17.98 5.15 19.56
C PRO A 240 17.44 4.59 18.24
N MET A 241 16.21 4.08 18.22
CA MET A 241 15.59 3.53 16.99
C MET A 241 15.37 4.61 15.92
N HIS A 242 14.93 5.81 16.28
CA HIS A 242 14.65 6.91 15.34
C HIS A 242 15.87 7.80 15.10
N SER A 243 16.75 7.96 16.09
CA SER A 243 17.98 8.76 16.00
C SER A 243 18.84 8.35 14.80
N TYR A 244 18.97 7.03 14.54
CA TYR A 244 19.64 6.51 13.36
C TYR A 244 19.05 7.03 12.05
N TYR A 245 17.72 7.02 11.91
CA TYR A 245 17.04 7.35 10.65
C TYR A 245 17.27 8.83 10.31
N TYR A 246 16.93 9.72 11.24
CA TYR A 246 17.11 11.17 11.04
C TYR A 246 18.58 11.55 10.80
N SER A 247 19.54 10.88 11.46
CA SER A 247 20.97 11.12 11.27
C SER A 247 21.50 10.71 9.88
N ASN A 248 20.77 9.85 9.16
CA ASN A 248 21.11 9.39 7.81
C ASN A 248 20.17 9.96 6.72
N GLY A 249 19.37 10.98 7.06
CA GLY A 249 18.38 11.56 6.14
C GLY A 249 17.21 10.63 5.80
N LEU A 250 17.09 9.48 6.48
CA LEU A 250 15.99 8.54 6.32
C LEU A 250 14.80 9.00 7.16
N VAL A 251 13.58 8.83 6.63
CA VAL A 251 12.36 9.07 7.40
C VAL A 251 11.94 7.77 8.08
N PRO A 252 11.78 7.73 9.41
CA PRO A 252 11.32 6.53 10.11
C PRO A 252 9.87 6.21 9.74
N SER A 253 9.48 4.93 9.79
CA SER A 253 8.05 4.57 9.68
C SER A 253 7.24 5.12 10.84
N ILE A 254 5.96 5.42 10.57
CA ILE A 254 5.02 6.10 11.46
C ILE A 254 3.66 5.45 11.23
N ILE A 255 3.20 4.55 12.09
CA ILE A 255 1.99 3.77 11.81
C ILE A 255 0.79 4.39 12.54
N ILE A 256 0.27 5.52 12.06
CA ILE A 256 -0.85 6.23 12.76
C ILE A 256 -2.22 5.83 12.19
N SER A 257 -2.37 5.89 10.87
CA SER A 257 -3.54 5.41 10.11
C SER A 257 -3.10 5.09 8.68
N ALA A 258 -4.02 4.70 7.79
CA ALA A 258 -3.76 4.83 6.35
C ALA A 258 -3.46 6.30 6.01
N PRO A 259 -2.49 6.60 5.12
CA PRO A 259 -1.67 5.70 4.31
C PRO A 259 -0.38 5.26 5.01
N PHE A 260 -0.09 5.80 6.20
CA PHE A 260 1.18 5.65 6.89
C PHE A 260 1.42 4.22 7.44
N VAL A 261 0.46 3.31 7.26
CA VAL A 261 0.65 1.85 7.34
C VAL A 261 1.55 1.36 6.20
N PHE A 262 2.85 1.67 6.30
CA PHE A 262 3.88 1.16 5.40
C PHE A 262 4.06 -0.36 5.59
N ASP A 263 3.51 -1.18 4.67
CA ASP A 263 3.91 -2.60 4.54
C ASP A 263 5.33 -2.78 3.98
N LEU A 264 5.93 -1.68 3.47
CA LEU A 264 7.37 -1.58 3.33
C LEU A 264 8.03 -1.68 4.71
N LYS A 265 8.30 -2.94 5.11
CA LYS A 265 9.60 -3.49 5.52
C LYS A 265 10.59 -2.42 6.00
N ASP A 266 10.17 -1.68 7.01
CA ASP A 266 11.01 -0.90 7.92
C ASP A 266 11.76 -1.86 8.87
N LYS A 267 12.30 -2.91 8.25
CA LYS A 267 13.43 -3.67 8.72
C LYS A 267 14.52 -2.62 8.94
N PRO A 268 15.13 -2.54 10.12
CA PRO A 268 16.26 -1.64 10.33
C PRO A 268 17.38 -2.00 9.35
N ILE A 269 17.53 -1.24 8.27
CA ILE A 269 18.51 -1.47 7.21
C ILE A 269 19.92 -1.47 7.81
N TRP A 270 20.13 -0.66 8.84
CA TRP A 270 21.35 -0.64 9.64
C TRP A 270 21.69 -1.99 10.28
N ARG A 271 20.72 -2.80 10.71
CA ARG A 271 20.99 -4.18 11.22
C ARG A 271 21.50 -5.11 10.12
N VAL A 272 21.18 -4.84 8.85
CA VAL A 272 21.77 -5.54 7.70
C VAL A 272 23.17 -4.96 7.40
N GLN A 273 23.37 -3.65 7.50
CA GLN A 273 24.69 -3.02 7.34
C GLN A 273 25.69 -3.44 8.45
N LEU A 274 25.22 -3.79 9.66
CA LEU A 274 26.08 -4.42 10.68
C LEU A 274 26.69 -5.74 10.18
N LEU A 275 25.97 -6.52 9.37
CA LEU A 275 26.48 -7.76 8.76
C LEU A 275 27.60 -7.51 7.74
N THR A 276 27.73 -6.29 7.23
CA THR A 276 28.80 -5.91 6.28
C THR A 276 30.03 -5.31 6.95
N LEU A 277 29.99 -5.00 8.26
CA LEU A 277 31.14 -4.40 8.97
C LEU A 277 32.35 -5.33 9.07
N SER A 278 32.14 -6.61 9.37
CA SER A 278 33.20 -7.64 9.31
C SER A 278 32.63 -9.06 9.34
N LYS A 279 33.44 -10.04 8.92
CA LYS A 279 33.10 -11.48 9.03
C LYS A 279 32.73 -11.90 10.45
N ARG A 280 33.43 -11.36 11.47
CA ARG A 280 33.21 -11.68 12.90
C ARG A 280 31.87 -11.12 13.41
N VAL A 281 31.53 -9.89 13.02
CA VAL A 281 30.24 -9.25 13.35
C VAL A 281 29.09 -9.95 12.62
N ASN A 282 29.28 -10.31 11.35
CA ASN A 282 28.34 -11.10 10.55
C ASN A 282 28.02 -12.45 11.24
N GLN A 283 29.05 -13.23 11.59
CA GLN A 283 28.89 -14.50 12.31
C GLN A 283 28.17 -14.32 13.64
N TYR A 284 28.51 -13.29 14.42
CA TYR A 284 27.88 -13.01 15.71
C TYR A 284 26.36 -12.84 15.60
N PHE A 285 25.92 -11.96 14.69
CA PHE A 285 24.49 -11.77 14.43
C PHE A 285 23.84 -13.03 13.83
N SER A 286 24.53 -13.72 12.93
CA SER A 286 24.03 -14.94 12.27
C SER A 286 23.65 -16.04 13.27
N PHE A 287 24.52 -16.34 14.23
CA PHE A 287 24.29 -17.39 15.23
C PHE A 287 23.36 -16.97 16.36
N LYS A 288 23.34 -15.68 16.74
CA LYS A 288 22.59 -15.20 17.91
C LYS A 288 21.18 -14.69 17.56
N TYR A 289 21.08 -13.90 16.49
CA TYR A 289 19.91 -13.07 16.21
C TYR A 289 19.14 -13.46 14.93
N PHE A 290 19.79 -14.07 13.93
CA PHE A 290 19.10 -14.68 12.76
C PHE A 290 18.59 -16.11 13.06
N THR A 291 18.27 -16.38 14.32
CA THR A 291 17.72 -17.65 14.81
C THR A 291 16.19 -17.75 14.65
N ASN A 292 15.49 -16.62 14.41
CA ASN A 292 14.07 -16.57 14.11
C ASN A 292 13.84 -15.88 12.75
N VAL A 293 13.35 -16.64 11.76
CA VAL A 293 13.33 -16.23 10.36
C VAL A 293 11.92 -16.41 9.78
N LYS A 294 11.42 -15.42 9.02
CA LYS A 294 10.26 -15.59 8.13
C LYS A 294 10.76 -15.68 6.69
N LEU A 295 10.39 -16.76 5.99
CA LEU A 295 10.79 -17.05 4.61
C LEU A 295 9.55 -17.23 3.71
N SER A 296 9.71 -16.89 2.43
CA SER A 296 8.80 -17.27 1.35
C SER A 296 9.65 -17.95 0.29
N PHE A 297 9.35 -19.22 0.03
CA PHE A 297 10.20 -20.08 -0.78
C PHE A 297 9.93 -19.85 -2.27
N ASN A 298 11.00 -19.45 -2.95
CA ASN A 298 11.15 -19.38 -4.39
C ASN A 298 12.59 -19.82 -4.74
N GLN A 299 12.88 -20.00 -6.03
CA GLN A 299 14.16 -20.54 -6.47
C GLN A 299 15.36 -19.65 -6.08
N ASP A 300 15.21 -18.32 -6.13
CA ASP A 300 16.25 -17.37 -5.74
C ASP A 300 16.60 -17.46 -4.24
N LEU A 301 15.61 -17.69 -3.38
CA LEU A 301 15.84 -17.85 -1.95
C LEU A 301 16.63 -19.13 -1.65
N TRP A 302 16.36 -20.24 -2.35
CA TRP A 302 17.15 -21.48 -2.20
C TRP A 302 18.61 -21.25 -2.56
N ASN A 303 18.87 -20.60 -3.70
CA ASN A 303 20.21 -20.20 -4.12
C ASN A 303 20.89 -19.30 -3.08
N HIS A 304 20.15 -18.35 -2.49
CA HIS A 304 20.69 -17.44 -1.49
C HIS A 304 20.99 -18.11 -0.14
N ILE A 305 20.11 -18.98 0.38
CA ILE A 305 20.28 -19.63 1.69
C ILE A 305 21.49 -20.57 1.71
N ASN A 306 21.74 -21.27 0.60
CA ASN A 306 22.92 -22.13 0.46
C ASN A 306 24.23 -21.34 0.28
N GLY A 307 24.15 -20.02 0.05
CA GLY A 307 25.31 -19.15 -0.10
C GLY A 307 26.14 -19.00 1.18
N GLN A 308 27.46 -19.09 1.06
CA GLN A 308 28.40 -18.94 2.18
C GLN A 308 28.19 -17.62 2.96
N TYR A 309 27.77 -16.56 2.27
CA TYR A 309 27.53 -15.22 2.84
C TYR A 309 26.13 -15.00 3.43
N CYS A 310 25.19 -15.96 3.33
CA CYS A 310 23.86 -15.81 3.93
C CYS A 310 23.94 -15.68 5.46
N PRO A 311 23.32 -14.67 6.10
CA PRO A 311 23.36 -14.51 7.56
C PRO A 311 22.46 -15.50 8.31
N ILE A 312 21.62 -16.26 7.61
CA ILE A 312 20.89 -17.39 8.21
C ILE A 312 21.88 -18.55 8.26
N LYS A 313 22.28 -18.98 9.46
CA LYS A 313 23.22 -20.10 9.66
C LYS A 313 22.69 -21.22 10.54
N THR A 314 21.93 -20.90 11.58
CA THR A 314 21.29 -21.88 12.48
C THR A 314 19.90 -21.40 12.86
N PRO A 315 18.92 -21.43 11.93
CA PRO A 315 17.54 -21.07 12.24
C PRO A 315 16.99 -22.06 13.28
N LYS A 316 16.51 -21.54 14.41
CA LYS A 316 15.81 -22.31 15.46
C LYS A 316 14.30 -22.16 15.35
N GLN A 317 13.84 -21.02 14.83
CA GLN A 317 12.46 -20.76 14.50
C GLN A 317 12.35 -20.34 13.03
N LEU A 318 11.47 -21.00 12.30
CA LEU A 318 11.11 -20.71 10.91
C LEU A 318 9.62 -20.41 10.83
N SER A 319 9.26 -19.35 10.10
CA SER A 319 7.90 -19.06 9.67
C SER A 319 7.83 -19.10 8.15
N ILE A 320 7.11 -20.07 7.60
CA ILE A 320 6.88 -20.22 6.17
C ILE A 320 5.65 -19.41 5.78
N SER A 321 5.80 -18.57 4.78
CA SER A 321 4.73 -17.82 4.15
C SER A 321 4.79 -17.96 2.64
N ASN A 322 3.64 -18.13 1.99
CA ASN A 322 3.44 -17.98 0.56
C ASN A 322 4.53 -18.69 -0.29
N ALA A 323 4.45 -20.02 -0.34
CA ALA A 323 5.30 -20.86 -1.19
C ALA A 323 4.50 -21.27 -2.43
N TYR A 324 4.81 -20.66 -3.57
CA TYR A 324 4.14 -20.91 -4.85
C TYR A 324 4.65 -22.17 -5.57
N ASP A 325 5.80 -22.68 -5.15
CA ASP A 325 6.46 -23.88 -5.66
C ASP A 325 6.84 -24.75 -4.44
N TYR A 326 6.07 -25.82 -4.23
CA TYR A 326 6.36 -26.83 -3.20
C TYR A 326 7.05 -28.08 -3.77
N ASP A 327 7.04 -28.29 -5.08
CA ASP A 327 7.68 -29.47 -5.70
C ASP A 327 9.22 -29.34 -5.64
N SER A 328 9.76 -28.14 -5.83
CA SER A 328 11.17 -27.81 -5.56
C SER A 328 11.59 -28.09 -4.11
N PHE A 329 10.65 -28.09 -3.15
CA PHE A 329 10.93 -28.28 -1.73
C PHE A 329 11.47 -29.69 -1.43
N GLY A 330 11.03 -30.72 -2.17
CA GLY A 330 11.42 -32.12 -1.92
C GLY A 330 12.89 -32.43 -2.26
N ASN A 331 13.46 -31.67 -3.20
CA ASN A 331 14.75 -31.98 -3.84
C ASN A 331 15.94 -31.23 -3.23
N ASN A 332 15.72 -30.08 -2.57
CA ASN A 332 16.79 -29.23 -2.07
C ASN A 332 17.37 -29.72 -0.72
N ASN A 333 18.61 -30.25 -0.74
CA ASN A 333 19.33 -30.73 0.45
C ASN A 333 19.79 -29.59 1.37
N THR A 334 18.88 -29.09 2.21
CA THR A 334 19.11 -27.94 3.09
C THR A 334 19.30 -28.37 4.54
N SER A 335 20.48 -28.94 4.82
CA SER A 335 20.92 -29.36 6.16
C SER A 335 20.79 -28.26 7.23
N ILE A 336 20.85 -26.99 6.84
CA ILE A 336 20.59 -25.81 7.68
C ILE A 336 19.23 -25.86 8.41
N PHE A 337 18.21 -26.50 7.84
CA PHE A 337 16.89 -26.60 8.48
C PHE A 337 16.78 -27.72 9.52
N SER A 338 17.80 -28.58 9.65
CA SER A 338 17.87 -29.57 10.74
C SER A 338 17.98 -28.92 12.14
N THR A 339 18.38 -27.65 12.24
CA THR A 339 18.43 -26.92 13.52
C THR A 339 17.10 -26.28 13.93
N VAL A 340 16.06 -26.35 13.06
CA VAL A 340 14.76 -25.73 13.35
C VAL A 340 14.03 -26.55 14.41
N GLU A 341 13.73 -25.89 15.53
CA GLU A 341 12.95 -26.43 16.64
C GLU A 341 11.49 -25.92 16.62
N LYS A 342 11.22 -24.80 15.93
CA LYS A 342 9.91 -24.16 15.90
C LYS A 342 9.51 -23.81 14.46
N LEU A 343 8.43 -24.40 13.96
CA LEU A 343 7.91 -24.18 12.62
C LEU A 343 6.52 -23.53 12.70
N SER A 344 6.34 -22.43 11.98
CA SER A 344 5.04 -21.79 11.75
C SER A 344 4.72 -21.79 10.27
N ILE A 345 3.48 -22.11 9.89
CA ILE A 345 2.94 -22.00 8.53
C ILE A 345 1.85 -20.94 8.54
N VAL A 346 1.88 -20.00 7.58
CA VAL A 346 1.11 -18.75 7.66
C VAL A 346 -0.04 -18.64 6.66
N ASP A 347 0.12 -19.10 5.41
CA ASP A 347 -0.76 -18.73 4.29
C ASP A 347 -1.63 -19.90 3.77
N GLN A 348 -2.61 -19.56 2.92
CA GLN A 348 -3.63 -20.47 2.37
C GLN A 348 -3.06 -21.40 1.30
N THR A 349 -2.43 -22.50 1.70
CA THR A 349 -1.94 -23.54 0.77
C THR A 349 -2.41 -24.92 1.21
N ASN A 350 -3.19 -25.60 0.36
CA ASN A 350 -3.54 -27.00 0.57
C ASN A 350 -2.26 -27.86 0.50
N PHE A 351 -1.98 -28.60 1.57
CA PHE A 351 -0.79 -29.44 1.65
C PHE A 351 -1.08 -30.82 1.06
N SER A 352 -0.51 -31.10 -0.11
CA SER A 352 -0.51 -32.45 -0.66
C SER A 352 0.29 -33.39 0.26
N THR A 353 -0.04 -34.68 0.22
CA THR A 353 0.64 -35.71 1.03
C THR A 353 2.15 -35.78 0.74
N SER A 354 2.62 -35.37 -0.44
CA SER A 354 4.05 -35.27 -0.78
C SER A 354 4.72 -34.05 -0.13
N HIS A 355 4.05 -32.89 -0.05
CA HIS A 355 4.57 -31.72 0.65
C HIS A 355 4.74 -32.02 2.16
N ILE A 356 3.76 -32.71 2.75
CA ILE A 356 3.79 -33.14 4.16
C ILE A 356 5.00 -34.04 4.44
N LYS A 357 5.24 -35.06 3.60
CA LYS A 357 6.44 -35.93 3.69
C LYS A 357 7.75 -35.14 3.52
N SER A 358 7.77 -34.12 2.66
CA SER A 358 8.96 -33.29 2.43
C SER A 358 9.28 -32.37 3.63
N ILE A 359 8.26 -31.78 4.24
CA ILE A 359 8.36 -31.02 5.50
C ILE A 359 8.89 -31.93 6.63
N GLN A 360 8.32 -33.14 6.78
CA GLN A 360 8.78 -34.13 7.75
C GLN A 360 10.27 -34.52 7.53
N LYS A 361 10.69 -34.73 6.27
CA LYS A 361 12.05 -35.11 5.89
C LYS A 361 13.10 -34.05 6.24
N GLN A 362 12.77 -32.76 6.07
CA GLN A 362 13.68 -31.65 6.40
C GLN A 362 13.66 -31.32 7.91
N PHE A 363 12.48 -31.12 8.49
CA PHE A 363 12.33 -30.57 9.84
C PHE A 363 12.22 -31.67 10.92
N LYS A 364 13.24 -32.52 11.03
CA LYS A 364 13.25 -33.67 11.95
C LYS A 364 13.19 -33.31 13.45
N ASN A 365 13.54 -32.07 13.81
CA ASN A 365 13.75 -31.64 15.19
C ASN A 365 12.66 -30.69 15.73
N ILE A 366 11.48 -30.62 15.10
CA ILE A 366 10.38 -29.76 15.56
C ILE A 366 9.91 -30.15 16.97
N LYS A 367 9.98 -29.14 17.84
CA LYS A 367 9.41 -29.10 19.20
C LYS A 367 8.16 -28.23 19.27
N SER A 368 8.04 -27.21 18.41
CA SER A 368 6.84 -26.37 18.31
C SER A 368 6.33 -26.28 16.88
N PHE A 369 5.07 -26.63 16.67
CA PHE A 369 4.35 -26.41 15.41
C PHE A 369 3.31 -25.29 15.58
N THR A 370 3.03 -24.53 14.51
CA THR A 370 1.99 -23.49 14.49
C THR A 370 1.39 -23.41 13.11
N LEU A 371 0.07 -23.56 13.02
CA LEU A 371 -0.68 -23.46 11.78
C LEU A 371 -1.66 -22.29 11.89
N ARG A 372 -1.55 -21.32 10.98
CA ARG A 372 -2.31 -20.06 11.05
C ARG A 372 -3.42 -19.92 10.01
N ASN A 373 -3.71 -20.95 9.24
CA ASN A 373 -4.65 -20.86 8.13
C ASN A 373 -5.45 -22.14 7.97
N TYR A 374 -6.56 -22.05 7.25
CA TYR A 374 -7.33 -23.21 6.79
C TYR A 374 -6.44 -24.03 5.86
N CYS A 375 -6.03 -25.21 6.33
CA CYS A 375 -5.23 -26.15 5.56
C CYS A 375 -5.80 -27.55 5.77
N ALA A 376 -6.17 -28.22 4.68
CA ALA A 376 -6.43 -29.65 4.73
C ALA A 376 -5.10 -30.39 4.92
N PHE A 377 -4.85 -30.88 6.14
CA PHE A 377 -3.82 -31.86 6.48
C PHE A 377 -4.47 -32.88 7.41
N LYS A 378 -4.11 -34.18 7.30
CA LYS A 378 -4.67 -35.22 8.17
C LYS A 378 -3.95 -35.26 9.52
N THR A 379 -4.69 -35.40 10.63
CA THR A 379 -4.14 -35.45 12.00
C THR A 379 -2.95 -36.42 12.23
N PRO A 380 -2.85 -37.62 11.60
CA PRO A 380 -1.72 -38.52 11.82
C PRO A 380 -0.35 -37.96 11.43
N PHE A 381 -0.29 -36.88 10.64
CA PHE A 381 0.94 -36.13 10.37
C PHE A 381 1.66 -35.70 11.66
N LEU A 382 0.91 -35.21 12.66
CA LEU A 382 1.49 -34.65 13.88
C LEU A 382 2.18 -35.73 14.75
N SER A 383 1.75 -36.99 14.64
CA SER A 383 2.38 -38.13 15.32
C SER A 383 3.87 -38.30 14.96
N GLN A 384 4.25 -37.87 13.74
CA GLN A 384 5.55 -38.10 13.13
C GLN A 384 6.65 -37.21 13.71
N PHE A 385 6.29 -36.05 14.27
CA PHE A 385 7.21 -35.17 14.97
C PHE A 385 7.53 -35.72 16.36
N LYS A 386 8.51 -36.63 16.44
CA LYS A 386 8.91 -37.33 17.68
C LYS A 386 9.23 -36.42 18.87
N ASN A 387 9.62 -35.16 18.60
CA ASN A 387 10.04 -34.17 19.60
C ASN A 387 8.97 -33.09 19.89
N LEU A 388 7.76 -33.20 19.34
CA LEU A 388 6.71 -32.17 19.47
C LEU A 388 6.24 -32.02 20.93
N THR A 389 6.37 -30.81 21.46
CA THR A 389 5.92 -30.43 22.82
C THR A 389 5.06 -29.15 22.82
N SER A 390 4.80 -28.55 21.65
CA SER A 390 4.04 -27.31 21.51
C SER A 390 3.24 -27.32 20.20
N LEU A 391 1.91 -27.29 20.29
CA LEU A 391 1.00 -27.17 19.16
C LEU A 391 0.16 -25.89 19.31
N ASN A 392 -0.19 -25.29 18.16
CA ASN A 392 -0.93 -24.04 18.09
C ASN A 392 -1.65 -23.96 16.75
N LEU A 393 -2.92 -24.37 16.73
CA LEU A 393 -3.82 -24.29 15.58
C LEU A 393 -4.69 -23.04 15.76
N ILE A 394 -4.75 -22.16 14.75
CA ILE A 394 -5.60 -20.96 14.80
C ILE A 394 -7.01 -21.24 14.24
N PHE A 395 -7.12 -22.15 13.27
CA PHE A 395 -8.37 -22.51 12.60
C PHE A 395 -8.53 -24.03 12.56
N ALA A 396 -9.76 -24.51 12.52
CA ALA A 396 -10.06 -25.94 12.42
C ALA A 396 -9.59 -26.55 11.08
N PRO A 397 -8.94 -27.73 11.08
CA PRO A 397 -8.75 -28.53 9.88
C PRO A 397 -10.11 -29.04 9.37
N TYR A 398 -10.32 -29.04 8.06
CA TYR A 398 -11.63 -29.24 7.42
C TYR A 398 -12.17 -30.69 7.47
N ILE A 399 -11.35 -31.67 7.90
CA ILE A 399 -11.62 -33.11 7.69
C ILE A 399 -11.45 -33.94 8.98
N ASP A 400 -10.70 -33.45 9.97
CA ASP A 400 -10.37 -34.22 11.17
C ASP A 400 -11.26 -33.86 12.37
N ASP A 401 -11.72 -34.89 13.07
CA ASP A 401 -12.35 -34.76 14.38
C ASP A 401 -11.33 -34.29 15.44
N GLN A 402 -11.77 -33.39 16.31
CA GLN A 402 -11.03 -32.88 17.46
C GLN A 402 -10.54 -34.01 18.38
N GLN A 403 -11.36 -35.03 18.63
CA GLN A 403 -11.00 -36.15 19.51
C GLN A 403 -9.95 -37.06 18.86
N GLN A 404 -9.95 -37.23 17.52
CA GLN A 404 -8.85 -37.87 16.80
C GLN A 404 -7.52 -37.12 16.98
N LEU A 405 -7.48 -35.79 16.89
CA LEU A 405 -6.26 -35.03 17.20
C LEU A 405 -5.80 -35.31 18.64
N LEU A 406 -6.68 -35.16 19.63
CA LEU A 406 -6.35 -35.34 21.04
C LEU A 406 -5.89 -36.77 21.37
N ASN A 407 -6.41 -37.77 20.66
CA ASN A 407 -5.97 -39.17 20.77
C ASN A 407 -4.55 -39.40 20.22
N ILE A 408 -4.12 -38.62 19.22
CA ILE A 408 -2.81 -38.74 18.54
C ILE A 408 -1.69 -37.96 19.28
N LEU A 409 -2.04 -37.00 20.14
CA LEU A 409 -1.06 -36.23 20.92
C LEU A 409 -0.39 -37.08 22.02
N LYS A 410 0.94 -37.01 22.07
CA LYS A 410 1.78 -37.72 23.04
C LYS A 410 1.84 -36.98 24.38
N PRO A 411 2.00 -37.67 25.52
CA PRO A 411 2.37 -37.04 26.79
C PRO A 411 3.65 -36.20 26.65
N GLY A 412 3.72 -35.05 27.34
CA GLY A 412 4.85 -34.10 27.23
C GLY A 412 4.54 -32.84 26.42
N MET A 413 3.28 -32.61 26.03
CA MET A 413 2.85 -31.37 25.40
C MET A 413 2.79 -30.24 26.42
N ILE A 414 3.84 -29.42 26.45
CA ILE A 414 3.97 -28.20 27.27
C ILE A 414 2.97 -27.12 26.82
N LYS A 415 2.66 -27.05 25.53
CA LYS A 415 1.69 -26.09 24.98
C LYS A 415 0.72 -26.76 24.02
N LEU A 416 -0.57 -26.50 24.21
CA LEU A 416 -1.62 -26.92 23.29
C LEU A 416 -2.62 -25.78 23.13
N LEU A 417 -2.56 -25.07 22.00
CA LEU A 417 -3.65 -24.18 21.58
C LEU A 417 -4.42 -24.80 20.42
N LEU A 418 -5.73 -24.86 20.59
CA LEU A 418 -6.72 -25.32 19.62
C LEU A 418 -7.45 -24.12 18.99
N PRO A 419 -8.15 -24.32 17.86
CA PRO A 419 -9.00 -23.30 17.26
C PRO A 419 -10.09 -22.86 18.25
N SER A 420 -10.53 -21.60 18.15
CA SER A 420 -11.63 -21.06 18.97
C SER A 420 -12.89 -21.93 18.89
N GLU A 421 -13.20 -22.40 17.68
CA GLU A 421 -14.33 -23.22 17.26
C GLU A 421 -14.36 -24.62 17.89
N TRP A 422 -13.23 -25.06 18.47
CA TRP A 422 -13.11 -26.34 19.18
C TRP A 422 -13.11 -26.17 20.71
N THR A 423 -13.08 -24.92 21.19
CA THR A 423 -12.98 -24.56 22.61
C THR A 423 -14.22 -23.82 23.11
N THR A 424 -15.34 -23.95 22.40
CA THR A 424 -16.68 -23.50 22.84
C THR A 424 -17.37 -24.50 23.77
N GLU A 425 -16.97 -25.77 23.72
CA GLU A 425 -17.49 -26.86 24.56
C GLU A 425 -16.42 -27.32 25.57
N GLU A 426 -16.80 -28.15 26.55
CA GLU A 426 -15.86 -28.72 27.52
C GLU A 426 -15.10 -29.91 26.93
N ILE A 427 -13.77 -29.84 26.96
CA ILE A 427 -12.88 -30.86 26.40
C ILE A 427 -12.33 -31.69 27.55
N THR A 428 -12.54 -33.00 27.53
CA THR A 428 -11.92 -33.93 28.51
C THR A 428 -10.56 -34.42 28.01
N LEU A 429 -9.48 -33.95 28.63
CA LEU A 429 -8.12 -34.40 28.33
C LEU A 429 -7.73 -35.65 29.13
N LYS A 430 -6.99 -36.56 28.49
CA LYS A 430 -6.38 -37.71 29.18
C LYS A 430 -5.39 -37.19 30.24
N PRO A 431 -5.42 -37.65 31.52
CA PRO A 431 -4.59 -37.07 32.59
C PRO A 431 -3.08 -37.02 32.30
N LYS A 432 -2.53 -38.03 31.61
CA LYS A 432 -1.11 -38.08 31.19
C LYS A 432 -0.73 -36.95 30.22
N LEU A 433 -1.68 -36.42 29.46
CA LEU A 433 -1.51 -35.26 28.57
C LEU A 433 -1.73 -33.96 29.37
N ALA A 434 -2.85 -33.86 30.08
CA ALA A 434 -3.26 -32.67 30.83
C ALA A 434 -2.21 -32.23 31.86
N ASN A 435 -1.64 -33.18 32.61
CA ASN A 435 -0.57 -32.93 33.59
C ASN A 435 0.72 -32.34 32.99
N THR A 436 0.92 -32.40 31.67
CA THR A 436 2.11 -31.84 31.01
C THR A 436 1.88 -30.45 30.42
N ILE A 437 0.64 -29.98 30.31
CA ILE A 437 0.30 -28.70 29.68
C ILE A 437 0.53 -27.54 30.66
N GLN A 438 1.24 -26.53 30.17
CA GLN A 438 1.60 -25.29 30.85
C GLN A 438 0.97 -24.05 30.20
N ILE A 439 0.62 -24.16 28.90
CA ILE A 439 0.02 -23.09 28.09
C ILE A 439 -1.15 -23.66 27.27
N SER A 440 -2.38 -23.15 27.48
CA SER A 440 -3.61 -23.69 26.88
C SER A 440 -4.70 -22.64 26.66
N ASN A 441 -5.68 -22.95 25.81
CA ASN A 441 -7.01 -22.31 25.74
C ASN A 441 -8.17 -23.29 26.03
N ILE A 442 -7.85 -24.48 26.54
CA ILE A 442 -8.81 -25.56 26.74
C ILE A 442 -9.65 -25.35 28.02
N THR A 443 -10.95 -25.49 27.86
CA THR A 443 -12.00 -25.41 28.88
C THR A 443 -12.48 -26.81 29.31
N PRO A 444 -12.75 -27.06 30.61
CA PRO A 444 -12.39 -26.23 31.75
C PRO A 444 -10.86 -26.26 32.01
N PRO A 445 -10.24 -25.16 32.49
CA PRO A 445 -8.79 -25.09 32.64
C PRO A 445 -8.23 -26.00 33.74
N ASN A 446 -9.03 -26.27 34.79
CA ASN A 446 -8.60 -26.91 36.05
C ASN A 446 -8.13 -28.37 35.92
N GLN A 447 -8.39 -29.01 34.78
CA GLN A 447 -7.85 -30.33 34.44
C GLN A 447 -6.33 -30.31 34.14
N MET A 448 -5.72 -29.13 33.94
CA MET A 448 -4.30 -28.96 33.61
C MET A 448 -3.54 -28.34 34.80
N PRO A 449 -3.18 -29.10 35.85
CA PRO A 449 -2.68 -28.53 37.11
C PRO A 449 -1.39 -27.69 36.98
N ASN A 450 -0.59 -27.91 35.93
CA ASN A 450 0.63 -27.15 35.63
C ASN A 450 0.40 -25.94 34.71
N LEU A 451 -0.85 -25.61 34.37
CA LEU A 451 -1.22 -24.46 33.54
C LEU A 451 -0.85 -23.15 34.26
N HIS A 452 0.06 -22.38 33.65
CA HIS A 452 0.48 -21.07 34.14
C HIS A 452 0.17 -19.92 33.16
N THR A 453 -0.15 -20.24 31.90
CA THR A 453 -0.63 -19.26 30.90
C THR A 453 -1.91 -19.74 30.26
N PHE A 454 -3.02 -19.05 30.51
CA PHE A 454 -4.27 -19.28 29.79
C PHE A 454 -4.42 -18.30 28.63
N HIS A 455 -4.87 -18.80 27.49
CA HIS A 455 -5.32 -18.04 26.34
C HIS A 455 -6.86 -18.07 26.33
N LEU A 456 -7.54 -16.93 26.18
CA LEU A 456 -9.00 -16.96 26.12
C LEU A 456 -9.44 -17.66 24.81
N PRO A 457 -10.40 -18.60 24.88
CA PRO A 457 -10.81 -19.39 23.71
C PRO A 457 -11.60 -18.56 22.69
N TYR A 458 -12.47 -17.66 23.16
CA TYR A 458 -13.31 -16.78 22.34
C TYR A 458 -13.61 -15.47 23.10
N ALA A 459 -14.04 -14.42 22.39
CA ALA A 459 -14.18 -13.07 22.95
C ALA A 459 -15.30 -12.91 24.00
N SER A 460 -16.27 -13.82 24.03
CA SER A 460 -17.37 -13.86 25.01
C SER A 460 -17.15 -14.92 26.10
N TYR A 461 -15.90 -15.31 26.39
CA TYR A 461 -15.60 -16.28 27.45
C TYR A 461 -15.86 -15.67 28.83
N ASP A 462 -16.69 -16.35 29.63
CA ASP A 462 -17.09 -15.86 30.96
C ASP A 462 -15.98 -16.07 32.00
N MET A 463 -15.22 -15.01 32.25
CA MET A 463 -14.18 -14.97 33.27
C MET A 463 -14.69 -15.15 34.71
N SER A 464 -15.99 -15.00 34.99
CA SER A 464 -16.52 -15.28 36.34
C SER A 464 -16.46 -16.77 36.70
N SER A 465 -16.39 -17.64 35.68
CA SER A 465 -16.17 -19.09 35.83
C SER A 465 -14.68 -19.48 35.97
N PHE A 466 -13.75 -18.56 35.77
CA PHE A 466 -12.32 -18.86 35.69
C PHE A 466 -11.66 -18.77 37.09
N ASP A 467 -11.54 -19.92 37.76
CA ASP A 467 -10.72 -20.08 38.97
C ASP A 467 -9.60 -21.09 38.74
N HIS A 468 -8.38 -20.62 38.46
CA HIS A 468 -7.20 -21.47 38.35
C HIS A 468 -6.01 -20.91 39.16
N PRO A 469 -5.57 -21.59 40.24
CA PRO A 469 -4.63 -21.03 41.22
C PRO A 469 -3.23 -20.77 40.64
N ASN A 470 -2.80 -21.59 39.67
CA ASN A 470 -1.44 -21.52 39.10
C ASN A 470 -1.33 -20.61 37.86
N VAL A 471 -2.44 -20.11 37.30
CA VAL A 471 -2.36 -19.22 36.13
C VAL A 471 -1.96 -17.82 36.58
N THR A 472 -0.78 -17.39 36.15
CA THR A 472 -0.24 -16.05 36.40
C THR A 472 -0.30 -15.15 35.16
N LYS A 473 -0.80 -15.69 34.03
CA LYS A 473 -0.80 -14.98 32.76
C LYS A 473 -2.03 -15.27 31.92
N LEU A 474 -2.73 -14.21 31.53
CA LEU A 474 -3.89 -14.26 30.66
C LEU A 474 -3.57 -13.66 29.29
N VAL A 475 -4.00 -14.32 28.22
CA VAL A 475 -3.79 -13.86 26.83
C VAL A 475 -5.12 -13.81 26.08
N ASP A 476 -5.71 -12.63 26.01
CA ASP A 476 -6.90 -12.36 25.20
C ASP A 476 -6.53 -12.24 23.70
N PRO A 477 -7.14 -13.00 22.78
CA PRO A 477 -6.99 -12.79 21.33
C PRO A 477 -7.57 -11.44 20.86
N CYS A 478 -8.54 -10.88 21.57
CA CYS A 478 -9.20 -9.59 21.33
C CYS A 478 -9.79 -9.49 19.90
N THR A 479 -10.80 -10.31 19.62
CA THR A 479 -11.42 -10.49 18.29
C THR A 479 -12.75 -9.78 18.09
N ASN A 480 -13.28 -9.08 19.10
CA ASN A 480 -14.46 -8.21 18.96
C ASN A 480 -14.38 -7.03 19.94
N SER A 481 -14.94 -5.88 19.55
CA SER A 481 -14.87 -4.62 20.30
C SER A 481 -15.99 -4.41 21.32
N GLN A 482 -16.75 -5.46 21.67
CA GLN A 482 -17.73 -5.39 22.75
C GLN A 482 -16.99 -5.30 24.08
N ALA A 483 -17.39 -4.35 24.94
CA ALA A 483 -16.65 -3.97 26.12
C ALA A 483 -16.63 -5.11 27.16
N MET A 484 -15.52 -5.83 27.26
CA MET A 484 -15.37 -6.90 28.24
C MET A 484 -15.37 -6.34 29.66
N SER A 485 -16.35 -6.74 30.46
CA SER A 485 -16.29 -6.69 31.93
C SER A 485 -15.33 -7.76 32.44
N LEU A 486 -14.04 -7.61 32.10
CA LEU A 486 -13.00 -8.58 32.37
C LEU A 486 -12.59 -8.52 33.84
N ILE A 487 -13.37 -9.16 34.72
CA ILE A 487 -12.96 -9.41 36.11
C ILE A 487 -11.74 -10.34 36.05
N VAL A 488 -10.56 -9.79 36.30
CA VAL A 488 -9.30 -10.52 36.24
C VAL A 488 -8.98 -11.10 37.63
N PRO A 489 -8.78 -12.43 37.76
CA PRO A 489 -8.43 -13.05 39.04
C PRO A 489 -7.15 -12.47 39.64
N PRO A 490 -7.04 -12.40 40.98
CA PRO A 490 -5.86 -11.84 41.66
C PRO A 490 -4.57 -12.65 41.47
N THR A 491 -4.65 -13.86 40.89
CA THR A 491 -3.50 -14.67 40.50
C THR A 491 -2.80 -14.16 39.23
N ILE A 492 -3.49 -13.38 38.38
CA ILE A 492 -2.95 -12.90 37.10
C ILE A 492 -1.96 -11.74 37.30
N ASP A 493 -0.67 -12.03 37.23
CA ASP A 493 0.41 -11.04 37.17
C ASP A 493 0.46 -10.29 35.82
N THR A 494 0.27 -11.02 34.71
CA THR A 494 0.46 -10.49 33.35
C THR A 494 -0.79 -10.65 32.49
N LEU A 495 -1.40 -9.55 32.05
CA LEU A 495 -2.43 -9.54 31.00
C LEU A 495 -1.82 -9.17 29.64
N LYS A 496 -2.23 -9.88 28.58
CA LYS A 496 -1.82 -9.57 27.20
C LYS A 496 -2.99 -9.57 26.22
N PHE A 497 -3.36 -8.39 25.74
CA PHE A 497 -4.25 -8.20 24.59
C PHE A 497 -3.50 -8.51 23.29
N SER A 498 -4.13 -9.30 22.39
CA SER A 498 -3.42 -9.90 21.25
C SER A 498 -3.91 -9.54 19.84
N ALA A 499 -4.93 -8.67 19.74
CA ALA A 499 -5.49 -8.00 18.54
C ALA A 499 -5.16 -8.62 17.17
N ASP A 500 -6.16 -9.11 16.44
CA ASP A 500 -6.06 -9.39 15.00
C ASP A 500 -5.52 -8.17 14.23
N PRO A 501 -4.56 -8.29 13.29
CA PRO A 501 -4.20 -7.18 12.41
C PRO A 501 -5.37 -6.61 11.55
N SER A 502 -6.47 -7.32 11.35
CA SER A 502 -7.65 -6.81 10.64
C SER A 502 -8.43 -5.79 11.48
N LEU A 503 -8.42 -5.96 12.81
CA LEU A 503 -9.14 -5.11 13.76
C LEU A 503 -8.23 -3.98 14.20
N PHE A 504 -8.48 -2.78 13.65
CA PHE A 504 -7.96 -1.52 14.19
C PHE A 504 -8.60 -1.23 15.55
N LEU A 505 -8.13 -1.94 16.59
CA LEU A 505 -8.39 -1.64 17.99
C LEU A 505 -7.81 -0.25 18.29
N ASP A 506 -8.66 0.77 18.16
CA ASP A 506 -8.32 2.11 18.59
C ASP A 506 -8.08 2.08 20.10
N ILE A 507 -6.83 2.29 20.47
CA ILE A 507 -6.40 2.23 21.86
C ILE A 507 -7.11 3.30 22.72
N ASN A 508 -7.60 4.38 22.11
CA ASN A 508 -8.42 5.39 22.76
C ASN A 508 -9.88 4.97 23.01
N LEU A 509 -10.33 3.81 22.49
CA LEU A 509 -11.55 3.14 22.93
C LEU A 509 -11.26 2.21 24.11
N ILE A 510 -10.14 1.50 24.05
CA ILE A 510 -9.65 0.64 25.15
C ILE A 510 -9.50 1.48 26.43
N THR A 511 -8.74 2.57 26.41
CA THR A 511 -8.48 3.43 27.59
C THR A 511 -9.66 4.26 28.06
N LYS A 512 -10.79 4.27 27.35
CA LYS A 512 -12.05 4.89 27.82
C LYS A 512 -12.94 3.93 28.60
N ALA A 513 -12.71 2.62 28.50
CA ALA A 513 -13.49 1.64 29.21
C ALA A 513 -13.03 1.54 30.69
N THR A 514 -13.98 1.45 31.61
CA THR A 514 -13.74 1.57 33.06
C THR A 514 -12.92 0.43 33.66
N PHE A 515 -12.79 -0.71 32.98
CA PHE A 515 -12.15 -1.92 33.51
C PHE A 515 -10.67 -1.73 33.91
N PHE A 516 -9.97 -0.71 33.39
CA PHE A 516 -8.60 -0.40 33.82
C PHE A 516 -8.47 0.02 35.28
N ASN A 517 -9.54 0.52 35.91
CA ASN A 517 -9.56 0.78 37.36
C ASN A 517 -9.55 -0.52 38.19
N GLU A 518 -10.14 -1.58 37.66
CA GLU A 518 -10.30 -2.88 38.32
C GLU A 518 -9.14 -3.84 38.02
N LEU A 519 -8.40 -3.60 36.92
CA LEU A 519 -7.23 -4.39 36.58
C LEU A 519 -6.14 -4.28 37.65
N ASN A 520 -5.86 -5.40 38.31
CA ASN A 520 -4.79 -5.53 39.30
C ASN A 520 -3.59 -6.38 38.83
N VAL A 521 -3.32 -6.35 37.52
CA VAL A 521 -2.15 -7.03 36.94
C VAL A 521 -0.90 -6.17 37.04
N ASN A 522 0.25 -6.75 37.37
CA ASN A 522 1.54 -6.05 37.45
C ASN A 522 2.07 -5.64 36.07
N LYS A 523 1.78 -6.44 35.04
CA LYS A 523 2.24 -6.18 33.66
C LYS A 523 1.10 -6.27 32.65
N LEU A 524 1.02 -5.26 31.80
CA LEU A 524 0.07 -5.19 30.70
C LEU A 524 0.83 -5.13 29.37
N ILE A 525 0.42 -5.95 28.40
CA ILE A 525 1.02 -5.99 27.06
C ILE A 525 -0.09 -5.85 26.02
N ILE A 526 -0.12 -4.73 25.30
CA ILE A 526 -1.09 -4.48 24.23
C ILE A 526 -0.41 -4.69 22.88
N ASN A 527 -0.85 -5.68 22.11
CA ASN A 527 -0.54 -5.75 20.69
C ASN A 527 -1.38 -4.70 19.94
N CYS A 528 -0.74 -3.76 19.24
CA CYS A 528 -1.40 -2.82 18.35
C CYS A 528 -0.70 -2.78 16.98
N GLN A 529 -1.35 -2.18 15.98
CA GLN A 529 -0.64 -1.67 14.80
C GLN A 529 -0.25 -0.21 14.99
N THR A 530 -1.13 0.57 15.61
CA THR A 530 -1.02 2.02 15.70
C THR A 530 0.10 2.48 16.64
N GLU A 531 0.63 3.67 16.37
CA GLU A 531 1.39 4.44 17.35
C GLU A 531 0.50 4.80 18.55
N ILE A 532 1.15 5.02 19.70
CA ILE A 532 0.51 5.44 20.96
C ILE A 532 0.50 6.98 21.08
N SER A 533 -0.56 7.56 21.66
CA SER A 533 -0.57 9.00 22.00
C SER A 533 -0.11 9.27 23.43
N ASP A 534 0.32 10.50 23.67
CA ASP A 534 0.49 11.08 25.00
C ASP A 534 -0.77 10.92 25.87
N GLN A 535 -1.95 11.14 25.29
CA GLN A 535 -3.24 10.94 25.97
C GLN A 535 -3.47 9.47 26.33
N THR A 536 -3.14 8.52 25.46
CA THR A 536 -3.19 7.08 25.82
C THR A 536 -2.29 6.81 27.03
N ILE A 537 -1.05 7.31 27.02
CA ILE A 537 -0.09 7.10 28.12
C ILE A 537 -0.61 7.74 29.41
N ASN A 538 -1.07 8.99 29.37
CA ASN A 538 -1.61 9.69 30.54
C ASN A 538 -2.88 9.01 31.08
N GLN A 539 -3.76 8.48 30.22
CA GLN A 539 -4.91 7.69 30.66
C GLN A 539 -4.48 6.40 31.36
N MET A 540 -3.62 5.59 30.74
CA MET A 540 -3.05 4.38 31.37
C MET A 540 -2.38 4.70 32.72
N LYS A 541 -1.67 5.83 32.79
CA LYS A 541 -1.00 6.32 34.00
C LYS A 541 -1.96 6.71 35.13
N ARG A 542 -3.13 7.28 34.80
CA ARG A 542 -4.22 7.55 35.78
C ARG A 542 -4.80 6.25 36.35
N HIS A 543 -4.75 5.16 35.59
CA HIS A 543 -5.07 3.80 36.06
C HIS A 543 -3.87 3.09 36.75
N GLY A 544 -2.78 3.80 37.03
CA GLY A 544 -1.59 3.27 37.71
C GLY A 544 -0.61 2.49 36.83
N TYR A 545 -0.69 2.60 35.50
CA TYR A 545 0.17 1.90 34.55
C TYR A 545 1.15 2.84 33.83
N GLU A 546 2.45 2.73 34.14
CA GLU A 546 3.51 3.49 33.46
C GLU A 546 4.00 2.75 32.19
N TYR A 547 4.35 3.51 31.15
CA TYR A 547 4.68 3.00 29.82
C TYR A 547 6.18 2.64 29.69
N ASP A 548 6.45 1.34 29.59
CA ASP A 548 7.77 0.68 29.44
C ASP A 548 8.27 0.71 27.97
N GLY A 549 7.47 1.27 27.05
CA GLY A 549 7.80 1.44 25.63
C GLY A 549 7.13 0.42 24.69
N ALA A 550 7.34 0.61 23.39
CA ALA A 550 6.83 -0.26 22.34
C ALA A 550 7.93 -1.22 21.84
N ILE A 551 7.81 -2.53 22.08
CA ILE A 551 8.68 -3.53 21.45
C ILE A 551 8.19 -3.81 20.03
N ARG A 552 9.05 -3.56 19.03
CA ARG A 552 8.79 -3.87 17.63
C ARG A 552 9.06 -5.34 17.33
N LYS A 553 8.05 -6.09 16.88
CA LYS A 553 8.22 -7.47 16.40
C LYS A 553 8.50 -7.52 14.88
N LEU A 554 8.72 -8.72 14.34
CA LEU A 554 9.03 -8.98 12.91
C LEU A 554 7.82 -8.75 11.96
N SER A 555 6.92 -7.85 12.33
CA SER A 555 5.64 -7.54 11.69
C SER A 555 5.30 -6.07 11.94
N THR A 556 4.34 -5.50 11.22
CA THR A 556 3.77 -4.16 11.50
C THR A 556 3.29 -3.99 12.95
N LYS A 557 2.88 -5.09 13.62
CA LYS A 557 2.50 -5.08 15.04
C LYS A 557 3.61 -4.58 15.98
N ARG A 558 3.26 -3.57 16.78
CA ARG A 558 3.96 -3.12 17.99
C ARG A 558 3.41 -3.88 19.20
N GLN A 559 4.24 -4.04 20.23
CA GLN A 559 3.79 -4.45 21.56
C GLN A 559 4.05 -3.31 22.54
N LEU A 560 2.98 -2.62 22.94
CA LEU A 560 3.05 -1.60 23.98
C LEU A 560 3.13 -2.32 25.32
N HIS A 561 4.17 -2.02 26.09
CA HIS A 561 4.35 -2.55 27.43
C HIS A 561 4.00 -1.49 28.47
N PHE A 562 3.24 -1.89 29.48
CA PHE A 562 3.00 -1.08 30.66
C PHE A 562 3.26 -1.91 31.93
N ILE A 563 3.71 -1.24 32.98
CA ILE A 563 4.02 -1.83 34.28
C ILE A 563 3.18 -1.08 35.33
N LYS A 564 2.54 -1.81 36.25
CA LYS A 564 1.76 -1.19 37.32
C LYS A 564 2.70 -0.58 38.36
N THR A 565 2.58 0.72 38.60
CA THR A 565 3.43 1.48 39.52
C THR A 565 2.75 1.66 40.87
N THR A 566 3.41 1.24 41.94
CA THR A 566 2.97 1.48 43.33
C THR A 566 3.44 2.82 43.90
N THR A 567 4.38 3.48 43.23
CA THR A 567 4.86 4.83 43.57
C THR A 567 3.85 5.91 43.17
N PRO A 568 3.79 7.05 43.90
CA PRO A 568 3.05 8.23 43.44
C PRO A 568 3.41 8.59 42.00
N SER A 569 2.41 9.03 41.22
CA SER A 569 2.57 9.20 39.78
C SER A 569 3.66 10.20 39.43
N THR A 570 4.57 9.80 38.54
CA THR A 570 5.44 10.72 37.81
C THR A 570 4.55 11.72 37.04
N PRO A 571 4.97 12.98 36.80
CA PRO A 571 4.10 14.00 36.20
C PRO A 571 3.51 13.56 34.85
N GLU A 572 2.31 14.03 34.52
CA GLU A 572 1.69 13.74 33.22
C GLU A 572 2.50 14.36 32.08
N ILE A 573 2.43 13.72 30.90
CA ILE A 573 3.03 14.24 29.67
C ILE A 573 2.21 15.45 29.25
N ILE A 574 2.80 16.65 29.36
CA ILE A 574 2.23 17.89 28.84
C ILE A 574 3.00 18.25 27.57
N ILE A 575 2.36 18.10 26.41
CA ILE A 575 2.89 18.61 25.15
C ILE A 575 2.51 20.09 25.05
N GLN A 576 3.50 20.96 24.93
CA GLN A 576 3.27 22.36 24.57
C GLN A 576 2.89 22.43 23.09
N THR A 577 1.62 22.72 22.81
CA THR A 577 1.15 23.04 21.47
C THR A 577 1.71 24.42 21.09
N PRO A 578 2.49 24.56 20.01
CA PRO A 578 2.97 25.86 19.57
C PRO A 578 1.80 26.70 19.05
N ASP A 579 1.75 27.97 19.43
CA ASP A 579 0.74 28.91 18.93
C ASP A 579 0.76 28.97 17.40
N ILE A 580 -0.41 28.78 16.79
CA ILE A 580 -0.54 28.84 15.33
C ILE A 580 -0.32 30.28 14.89
N VAL A 581 0.79 30.54 14.21
CA VAL A 581 1.18 31.87 13.74
C VAL A 581 0.18 32.37 12.68
N VAL A 582 -0.82 33.13 13.13
CA VAL A 582 -1.79 33.79 12.25
C VAL A 582 -1.05 34.86 11.45
N HIS A 583 -0.82 34.59 10.15
CA HIS A 583 -0.24 35.57 9.24
C HIS A 583 -1.17 36.79 9.13
N LYS A 584 -0.70 37.95 9.62
CA LYS A 584 -1.38 39.24 9.39
C LYS A 584 -1.52 39.48 7.89
N GLN A 585 -2.72 39.85 7.46
CA GLN A 585 -2.93 40.37 6.11
C GLN A 585 -2.13 41.67 5.93
N VAL A 586 -1.50 41.82 4.76
CA VAL A 586 -0.82 43.06 4.37
C VAL A 586 -1.83 43.91 3.62
N GLU A 587 -2.11 45.12 4.11
CA GLU A 587 -2.91 46.10 3.39
C GLU A 587 -2.10 46.65 2.20
N ILE A 588 -2.60 46.46 0.98
CA ILE A 588 -1.93 46.92 -0.25
C ILE A 588 -2.76 48.02 -0.89
N ASN A 589 -2.40 49.27 -0.59
CA ASN A 589 -2.97 50.47 -1.21
C ASN A 589 -2.51 50.60 -2.67
N ASN A 590 -3.22 49.95 -3.59
CA ASN A 590 -2.98 50.03 -5.04
C ASN A 590 -3.90 51.07 -5.71
N PRO A 591 -3.40 51.84 -6.70
CA PRO A 591 -4.25 52.72 -7.51
C PRO A 591 -5.19 51.90 -8.42
N THR A 592 -6.42 52.40 -8.62
CA THR A 592 -7.45 51.74 -9.41
C THR A 592 -7.16 51.79 -10.92
N LEU A 593 -7.18 50.62 -11.57
CA LEU A 593 -7.01 50.50 -13.01
C LEU A 593 -8.23 51.04 -13.78
N PRO A 594 -8.05 51.63 -14.98
CA PRO A 594 -9.14 51.97 -15.88
C PRO A 594 -10.04 50.76 -16.21
N PHE A 595 -11.36 50.94 -16.14
CA PHE A 595 -12.33 49.84 -16.27
C PHE A 595 -12.20 49.01 -17.55
N TYR A 596 -11.83 49.61 -18.69
CA TYR A 596 -11.65 48.86 -19.94
C TYR A 596 -10.44 47.90 -19.91
N LEU A 597 -9.44 48.16 -19.05
CA LEU A 597 -8.36 47.22 -18.77
C LEU A 597 -8.82 46.13 -17.80
N ILE A 598 -9.62 46.48 -16.79
CA ILE A 598 -10.24 45.50 -15.88
C ILE A 598 -11.13 44.52 -16.67
N GLU A 599 -11.97 45.03 -17.58
CA GLU A 599 -12.81 44.24 -18.49
C GLU A 599 -11.97 43.29 -19.36
N LYS A 600 -10.89 43.78 -19.98
CA LYS A 600 -9.95 42.92 -20.73
C LYS A 600 -9.29 41.85 -19.86
N ILE A 601 -8.80 42.23 -18.68
CA ILE A 601 -8.18 41.30 -17.71
C ILE A 601 -9.18 40.20 -17.34
N ILE A 602 -10.42 40.56 -16.97
CA ILE A 602 -11.47 39.59 -16.65
C ILE A 602 -11.80 38.72 -17.87
N GLY A 603 -11.94 39.29 -19.07
CA GLY A 603 -12.24 38.54 -20.30
C GLY A 603 -11.17 37.50 -20.66
N TYR A 604 -9.89 37.82 -20.44
CA TYR A 604 -8.79 36.85 -20.53
C TYR A 604 -8.89 35.81 -19.41
N SER A 605 -8.86 36.24 -18.14
CA SER A 605 -8.89 35.36 -16.96
C SER A 605 -10.06 34.37 -16.99
N TRP A 606 -11.26 34.81 -17.38
CA TRP A 606 -12.47 33.99 -17.47
C TRP A 606 -12.28 32.71 -18.28
N ASN A 607 -11.47 32.77 -19.35
CA ASN A 607 -11.18 31.65 -20.24
C ASN A 607 -9.83 30.97 -19.94
N SER A 608 -8.96 31.59 -19.14
CA SER A 608 -7.61 31.10 -18.81
C SER A 608 -7.53 30.18 -17.58
N TYR A 609 -8.66 29.78 -16.97
CA TYR A 609 -8.68 28.79 -15.90
C TYR A 609 -8.45 27.36 -16.44
N TYR A 610 -7.18 26.97 -16.57
CA TYR A 610 -6.74 25.58 -16.77
C TYR A 610 -5.77 25.17 -15.66
N CYS A 611 -5.80 23.89 -15.28
CA CYS A 611 -4.89 23.37 -14.25
C CYS A 611 -3.57 22.91 -14.91
N THR A 612 -2.44 23.39 -14.37
CA THR A 612 -1.08 22.99 -14.79
C THR A 612 -0.38 22.08 -13.77
N CYS A 613 -1.12 21.50 -12.80
CA CYS A 613 -0.56 20.57 -11.80
C CYS A 613 -0.41 19.16 -12.37
N ASP A 614 0.43 19.00 -13.40
CA ASP A 614 0.61 17.75 -14.13
C ASP A 614 1.56 16.77 -13.39
N ILE A 615 1.20 16.44 -12.15
CA ILE A 615 1.95 15.55 -11.24
C ILE A 615 1.12 14.33 -10.81
N GLU A 616 -0.15 14.26 -11.24
CA GLU A 616 -0.97 13.05 -11.04
C GLU A 616 -0.35 11.80 -11.72
N THR A 617 0.43 11.97 -12.81
CA THR A 617 1.08 10.85 -13.54
C THR A 617 2.39 11.24 -14.25
N THR A 618 3.56 11.00 -13.64
CA THR A 618 4.84 10.84 -14.38
C THR A 618 4.97 9.36 -14.83
N PRO A 619 4.88 9.00 -16.13
CA PRO A 619 4.63 7.61 -16.55
C PRO A 619 5.82 6.65 -16.46
N ASP A 620 7.05 7.14 -16.26
CA ASP A 620 8.32 6.38 -16.41
C ASP A 620 8.52 5.20 -15.42
N ASN A 621 7.52 4.84 -14.63
CA ASN A 621 7.52 3.70 -13.70
C ASN A 621 6.34 2.72 -13.89
N GLU A 622 5.54 2.81 -14.97
CA GLU A 622 4.38 1.90 -15.16
C GLU A 622 4.77 0.40 -15.27
N ASN A 623 5.99 0.08 -15.70
CA ASN A 623 6.54 -1.28 -15.64
C ASN A 623 6.79 -1.82 -14.21
N ARG A 624 6.45 -1.06 -13.15
CA ARG A 624 6.49 -1.49 -11.73
C ARG A 624 5.08 -1.72 -11.17
N THR A 625 4.31 -2.60 -11.82
CA THR A 625 3.04 -3.14 -11.29
C THR A 625 3.21 -4.02 -10.05
N HIS A 626 4.45 -4.34 -9.65
CA HIS A 626 4.76 -5.03 -8.40
C HIS A 626 5.51 -4.10 -7.45
N SER A 627 4.83 -3.72 -6.36
CA SER A 627 5.23 -2.67 -5.40
C SER A 627 5.66 -1.35 -6.05
N ARG A 628 4.74 -0.36 -6.04
CA ARG A 628 5.16 1.05 -6.02
C ARG A 628 6.10 1.22 -4.83
N ASP A 629 7.31 1.70 -5.08
CA ASP A 629 8.26 1.97 -4.00
C ASP A 629 7.86 3.30 -3.32
N ILE A 630 7.04 3.18 -2.27
CA ILE A 630 6.44 4.32 -1.56
C ILE A 630 7.52 5.17 -0.83
N THR A 631 8.79 4.76 -0.83
CA THR A 631 9.91 5.56 -0.30
C THR A 631 10.02 6.96 -0.92
N ASP A 632 9.67 7.13 -2.20
CA ASP A 632 9.73 8.44 -2.88
C ASP A 632 8.48 9.33 -2.62
N TYR A 633 7.48 8.84 -1.86
CA TYR A 633 6.21 9.54 -1.57
C TYR A 633 6.40 10.97 -1.03
N ILE A 634 7.41 11.18 -0.19
CA ILE A 634 7.66 12.50 0.45
C ILE A 634 8.16 13.51 -0.58
N LYS A 635 9.09 13.10 -1.44
CA LYS A 635 9.60 13.92 -2.53
C LYS A 635 8.55 14.09 -3.64
N GLN A 636 7.72 13.08 -3.91
CA GLN A 636 6.54 13.23 -4.78
C GLN A 636 5.53 14.25 -4.20
N SER A 637 5.34 14.27 -2.89
CA SER A 637 4.57 15.34 -2.20
C SER A 637 5.22 16.70 -2.41
N GLU A 638 6.53 16.84 -2.21
CA GLU A 638 7.23 18.13 -2.37
C GLU A 638 7.24 18.62 -3.83
N ILE A 639 7.37 17.72 -4.81
CA ILE A 639 7.22 18.01 -6.24
C ILE A 639 5.76 18.44 -6.53
N PHE A 640 4.76 17.71 -6.02
CA PHE A 640 3.33 18.04 -6.17
C PHE A 640 2.99 19.44 -5.64
N LEU A 641 3.49 19.77 -4.45
CA LEU A 641 3.30 21.07 -3.84
C LEU A 641 4.01 22.18 -4.61
N LYS A 642 5.18 21.90 -5.20
CA LYS A 642 5.90 22.84 -6.07
C LYS A 642 5.15 23.15 -7.37
N ALA A 643 4.37 22.21 -7.94
CA ALA A 643 3.48 22.57 -9.06
C ALA A 643 2.20 23.28 -8.58
N LYS A 644 1.61 22.88 -7.45
CA LYS A 644 0.45 23.60 -6.90
C LYS A 644 0.76 25.06 -6.57
N SER A 645 1.95 25.37 -6.04
CA SER A 645 2.34 26.75 -5.70
C SER A 645 2.64 27.66 -6.90
N ILE A 646 2.91 27.10 -8.10
CA ILE A 646 3.06 27.88 -9.34
C ILE A 646 1.80 27.87 -10.23
N CYS A 647 0.92 26.87 -10.06
CA CYS A 647 -0.28 26.70 -10.88
C CYS A 647 -1.31 27.81 -10.60
N PRO A 648 -1.81 28.55 -11.62
CA PRO A 648 -2.78 29.64 -11.43
C PRO A 648 -4.04 29.24 -10.64
N MET A 649 -4.47 27.98 -10.75
CA MET A 649 -5.62 27.43 -10.01
C MET A 649 -5.37 27.27 -8.51
N HIS A 650 -4.14 26.95 -8.09
CA HIS A 650 -3.86 26.45 -6.74
C HIS A 650 -2.91 27.35 -5.94
N LYS A 651 -2.15 28.23 -6.60
CA LYS A 651 -1.08 29.04 -5.96
C LYS A 651 -1.54 29.95 -4.81
N ASN A 652 -2.79 30.41 -4.86
CA ASN A 652 -3.37 31.30 -3.85
C ASN A 652 -4.11 30.52 -2.73
N HIS A 653 -4.26 29.20 -2.88
CA HIS A 653 -4.93 28.36 -1.91
C HIS A 653 -3.92 27.80 -0.90
N ILE A 654 -3.98 28.32 0.33
CA ILE A 654 -3.37 27.63 1.48
C ILE A 654 -3.92 26.19 1.50
N PRO A 655 -3.06 25.16 1.68
CA PRO A 655 -3.48 23.77 1.82
C PRO A 655 -4.38 23.53 3.06
N ASN A 656 -5.66 23.84 2.95
CA ASN A 656 -6.68 23.48 3.94
C ASN A 656 -7.44 22.21 3.50
N THR A 657 -8.02 21.54 4.48
CA THR A 657 -8.75 20.28 4.36
C THR A 657 -9.89 20.36 3.34
N ASP A 658 -10.76 21.37 3.45
CA ASP A 658 -11.92 21.56 2.56
C ASP A 658 -11.51 21.84 1.11
N THR A 659 -10.39 22.55 0.91
CA THR A 659 -9.96 23.12 -0.37
C THR A 659 -9.68 22.08 -1.44
N TYR A 660 -9.42 20.83 -1.07
CA TYR A 660 -9.16 19.75 -2.01
C TYR A 660 -10.16 18.59 -1.95
N HIS A 661 -11.14 18.61 -1.04
CA HIS A 661 -11.84 17.39 -0.60
C HIS A 661 -13.34 17.32 -0.92
N ARG A 662 -13.97 18.43 -1.37
CA ARG A 662 -15.41 18.47 -1.70
C ARG A 662 -15.74 19.22 -2.98
N ASP A 663 -15.31 20.48 -3.10
CA ASP A 663 -15.68 21.29 -4.26
C ASP A 663 -14.89 20.92 -5.51
N SER A 664 -15.62 20.62 -6.59
CA SER A 664 -15.03 20.28 -7.89
C SER A 664 -14.22 21.46 -8.49
N PRO A 665 -13.22 21.21 -9.35
CA PRO A 665 -12.45 22.28 -9.96
C PRO A 665 -13.31 23.30 -10.73
N ILE A 666 -14.38 22.88 -11.43
CA ILE A 666 -15.31 23.81 -12.09
C ILE A 666 -16.07 24.66 -11.07
N GLN A 667 -16.52 24.07 -9.97
CA GLN A 667 -17.23 24.80 -8.91
C GLN A 667 -16.34 25.87 -8.27
N GLN A 668 -15.08 25.55 -7.94
CA GLN A 668 -14.09 26.52 -7.45
C GLN A 668 -13.81 27.62 -8.47
N ILE A 669 -13.61 27.26 -9.75
CA ILE A 669 -13.44 28.24 -10.85
C ILE A 669 -14.68 29.15 -10.95
N ASN A 670 -15.89 28.59 -10.87
CA ASN A 670 -17.14 29.34 -11.04
C ASN A 670 -17.43 30.24 -9.83
N GLN A 671 -17.12 29.82 -8.60
CA GLN A 671 -17.15 30.68 -7.41
C GLN A 671 -16.22 31.89 -7.60
N GLN A 672 -14.96 31.66 -7.99
CA GLN A 672 -14.00 32.74 -8.26
C GLN A 672 -14.49 33.68 -9.37
N ARG A 673 -14.99 33.13 -10.49
CA ARG A 673 -15.61 33.89 -11.60
C ARG A 673 -16.77 34.76 -11.14
N PHE A 674 -17.72 34.21 -10.36
CA PHE A 674 -18.93 34.92 -9.96
C PHE A 674 -18.68 35.95 -8.83
N GLY A 675 -17.62 35.79 -8.03
CA GLY A 675 -17.13 36.82 -7.11
C GLY A 675 -16.71 38.12 -7.81
N ILE A 676 -16.18 38.03 -9.05
CA ILE A 676 -15.84 39.21 -9.86
C ILE A 676 -17.09 40.07 -10.13
N SER A 677 -18.20 39.43 -10.50
CA SER A 677 -19.48 40.12 -10.71
C SER A 677 -20.11 40.69 -9.43
N GLN A 678 -19.73 40.21 -8.24
CA GLN A 678 -20.18 40.80 -6.97
C GLN A 678 -19.43 42.11 -6.64
N SER A 679 -18.31 42.41 -7.32
CA SER A 679 -17.45 43.55 -6.98
C SER A 679 -18.05 44.92 -7.33
N CYS A 680 -18.78 45.05 -8.46
CA CYS A 680 -19.60 46.23 -8.75
C CYS A 680 -20.60 45.99 -9.90
N LYS A 681 -21.63 46.84 -10.01
CA LYS A 681 -22.68 46.77 -11.07
C LYS A 681 -22.13 46.70 -12.49
N ARG A 682 -21.11 47.51 -12.84
CA ARG A 682 -20.48 47.48 -14.18
C ARG A 682 -19.82 46.13 -14.51
N LEU A 683 -19.17 45.49 -13.53
CA LEU A 683 -18.58 44.16 -13.73
C LEU A 683 -19.64 43.06 -13.77
N PHE A 684 -20.72 43.19 -12.99
CA PHE A 684 -21.91 42.35 -13.11
C PHE A 684 -22.48 42.39 -14.54
N GLU A 685 -22.72 43.58 -15.09
CA GLU A 685 -23.24 43.76 -16.45
C GLU A 685 -22.29 43.22 -17.53
N TYR A 686 -20.99 43.50 -17.42
CA TYR A 686 -19.98 42.97 -18.34
C TYR A 686 -19.94 41.43 -18.33
N VAL A 687 -19.97 40.83 -17.14
CA VAL A 687 -19.98 39.36 -16.96
C VAL A 687 -21.26 38.77 -17.52
N SER A 688 -22.44 39.27 -17.13
CA SER A 688 -23.73 38.70 -17.54
C SER A 688 -23.99 38.80 -19.04
N ASN A 689 -23.46 39.84 -19.70
CA ASN A 689 -23.75 40.12 -21.10
C ASN A 689 -22.71 39.52 -22.06
N HIS A 690 -21.46 39.29 -21.62
CA HIS A 690 -20.38 38.89 -22.52
C HIS A 690 -19.63 37.60 -22.12
N LEU A 691 -19.75 37.12 -20.88
CA LEU A 691 -18.90 36.02 -20.38
C LEU A 691 -19.69 34.76 -19.98
N VAL A 692 -20.95 34.87 -19.56
CA VAL A 692 -21.82 33.72 -19.19
C VAL A 692 -22.46 33.07 -20.42
N LYS A 693 -21.62 32.81 -21.45
CA LYS A 693 -22.03 32.29 -22.77
C LYS A 693 -22.40 30.80 -22.79
N ARG A 694 -22.32 30.10 -21.66
CA ARG A 694 -22.62 28.66 -21.54
C ARG A 694 -23.43 28.35 -20.28
N SER A 695 -24.43 27.48 -20.42
CA SER A 695 -25.19 26.88 -19.32
C SER A 695 -25.21 25.35 -19.46
N SER A 696 -25.12 24.63 -18.35
CA SER A 696 -25.35 23.17 -18.24
C SER A 696 -26.26 22.94 -17.04
N PHE A 697 -27.31 22.13 -17.20
CA PHE A 697 -28.12 21.69 -16.07
C PHE A 697 -28.79 20.33 -16.32
N ALA A 698 -29.03 19.59 -15.25
CA ALA A 698 -29.91 18.43 -15.28
C ALA A 698 -31.37 18.87 -15.42
N PHE A 699 -32.06 18.27 -16.38
CA PHE A 699 -33.47 18.46 -16.59
C PHE A 699 -34.26 17.70 -15.53
N GLN A 700 -34.75 18.41 -14.52
CA GLN A 700 -35.86 17.98 -13.69
C GLN A 700 -36.96 19.01 -13.87
N GLU A 701 -38.17 18.59 -14.24
CA GLU A 701 -39.26 19.50 -14.65
C GLU A 701 -39.59 20.55 -13.57
N TYR A 702 -39.69 20.09 -12.31
CA TYR A 702 -39.92 20.94 -11.15
C TYR A 702 -38.77 21.94 -10.89
N GLU A 703 -37.51 21.50 -10.93
CA GLU A 703 -36.34 22.39 -10.80
C GLU A 703 -36.27 23.40 -11.96
N THR A 704 -36.71 22.99 -13.15
CA THR A 704 -36.63 23.78 -14.38
C THR A 704 -37.53 25.01 -14.26
N LEU A 705 -38.78 24.85 -13.80
CA LEU A 705 -39.68 25.97 -13.46
C LEU A 705 -39.07 26.94 -12.43
N LEU A 706 -38.50 26.41 -11.33
CA LEU A 706 -37.84 27.23 -10.30
C LEU A 706 -36.62 27.98 -10.85
N ARG A 707 -35.80 27.33 -11.68
CA ARG A 707 -34.65 27.95 -12.36
C ARG A 707 -35.07 29.05 -13.32
N HIS A 708 -36.21 28.96 -13.99
CA HIS A 708 -36.70 30.04 -14.86
C HIS A 708 -37.20 31.26 -14.09
N GLN A 709 -37.85 31.08 -12.94
CA GLN A 709 -38.13 32.19 -12.03
C GLN A 709 -36.82 32.88 -11.60
N HIS A 710 -35.78 32.10 -11.31
CA HIS A 710 -34.45 32.63 -10.98
C HIS A 710 -33.73 33.31 -12.18
N TYR A 711 -33.82 32.77 -13.40
CA TYR A 711 -33.24 33.40 -14.61
C TYR A 711 -33.99 34.67 -15.05
N SER A 712 -35.25 34.82 -14.65
CA SER A 712 -36.05 36.03 -14.89
C SER A 712 -35.67 37.19 -13.96
N ASN A 713 -34.87 36.94 -12.92
CA ASN A 713 -34.36 37.98 -12.02
C ASN A 713 -33.30 38.83 -12.75
N GLN A 714 -33.46 40.16 -12.74
CA GLN A 714 -32.49 41.09 -13.32
C GLN A 714 -31.06 40.97 -12.72
N TYR A 715 -30.94 40.45 -11.49
CA TYR A 715 -29.69 40.17 -10.81
C TYR A 715 -29.15 38.75 -11.07
N CYS A 716 -29.78 37.97 -11.95
CA CYS A 716 -29.23 36.71 -12.40
C CYS A 716 -28.08 36.94 -13.40
N LEU A 717 -26.98 36.21 -13.20
CA LEU A 717 -25.86 36.12 -14.14
C LEU A 717 -26.17 35.18 -15.32
N MET A 718 -27.05 34.20 -15.09
CA MET A 718 -27.56 33.27 -16.10
C MET A 718 -28.76 33.88 -16.83
N GLY A 719 -28.95 33.51 -18.10
CA GLY A 719 -30.14 33.86 -18.90
C GLY A 719 -29.97 35.04 -19.87
N LYS A 720 -29.04 35.97 -19.65
CA LYS A 720 -28.90 37.14 -20.54
C LYS A 720 -28.10 36.87 -21.83
N SER A 721 -27.14 35.94 -21.78
CA SER A 721 -26.19 35.69 -22.88
C SER A 721 -25.96 34.20 -23.19
N ILE A 722 -26.96 33.33 -22.93
CA ILE A 722 -26.84 31.88 -23.18
C ILE A 722 -26.72 31.59 -24.69
N GLU A 723 -25.49 31.50 -25.18
CA GLU A 723 -25.18 31.08 -26.56
C GLU A 723 -25.04 29.56 -26.69
N ASN A 724 -24.68 28.87 -25.61
CA ASN A 724 -24.47 27.41 -25.60
C ASN A 724 -25.26 26.82 -24.43
N LEU A 725 -26.27 26.01 -24.75
CA LEU A 725 -27.09 25.30 -23.77
C LEU A 725 -26.77 23.81 -23.81
N ILE A 726 -26.42 23.26 -22.66
CA ILE A 726 -26.25 21.82 -22.44
C ILE A 726 -27.35 21.37 -21.48
N ILE A 727 -28.06 20.30 -21.83
CA ILE A 727 -29.13 19.73 -21.01
C ILE A 727 -28.80 18.27 -20.74
N GLU A 728 -28.68 17.91 -19.46
CA GLU A 728 -28.51 16.53 -19.02
C GLU A 728 -29.89 15.93 -18.73
N VAL A 729 -30.29 14.88 -19.46
CA VAL A 729 -31.61 14.26 -19.32
C VAL A 729 -31.51 13.02 -18.40
N PRO A 730 -32.23 12.98 -17.26
CA PRO A 730 -32.27 11.81 -16.38
C PRO A 730 -33.19 10.72 -16.94
N HIS A 731 -33.18 9.54 -16.31
CA HIS A 731 -33.81 8.32 -16.84
C HIS A 731 -35.35 8.32 -16.91
N GLN A 732 -36.04 9.27 -16.28
CA GLN A 732 -37.48 9.21 -16.01
C GLN A 732 -38.17 10.56 -16.23
N VAL A 733 -38.20 11.05 -17.47
CA VAL A 733 -38.88 12.30 -17.84
C VAL A 733 -40.14 12.00 -18.67
N THR A 734 -41.31 12.38 -18.17
CA THR A 734 -42.62 11.93 -18.70
C THR A 734 -43.54 13.08 -19.13
N GLY A 735 -43.52 13.41 -20.43
CA GLY A 735 -44.56 14.24 -21.07
C GLY A 735 -44.37 15.76 -20.98
N LYS A 736 -44.82 16.49 -22.03
CA LYS A 736 -44.85 17.97 -22.13
C LYS A 736 -43.56 18.73 -21.74
N VAL A 737 -42.43 18.11 -22.01
CA VAL A 737 -41.10 18.44 -21.46
C VAL A 737 -40.48 19.76 -21.99
N TRP A 738 -40.80 20.18 -23.21
CA TRP A 738 -39.92 21.08 -24.00
C TRP A 738 -40.34 22.55 -24.07
N GLU A 739 -41.49 22.92 -23.50
CA GLU A 739 -42.06 24.27 -23.65
C GLU A 739 -41.17 25.38 -23.06
N PHE A 740 -40.26 25.04 -22.15
CA PHE A 740 -39.31 26.00 -21.56
C PHE A 740 -38.30 26.59 -22.57
N LEU A 741 -38.01 25.89 -23.68
CA LEU A 741 -37.13 26.41 -24.74
C LEU A 741 -37.71 27.66 -25.42
N ASN A 742 -39.02 27.91 -25.25
CA ASN A 742 -39.72 29.09 -25.76
C ASN A 742 -39.47 30.36 -24.92
N LEU A 743 -38.86 30.24 -23.74
CA LEU A 743 -38.63 31.37 -22.84
C LEU A 743 -37.53 32.28 -23.39
N HIS A 744 -37.73 33.60 -23.30
CA HIS A 744 -36.91 34.61 -23.99
C HIS A 744 -35.40 34.48 -23.69
N HIS A 745 -35.00 34.05 -22.49
CA HIS A 745 -33.59 33.85 -22.13
C HIS A 745 -32.86 32.77 -22.96
N TYR A 746 -33.57 31.99 -23.79
CA TYR A 746 -32.99 31.06 -24.76
C TYR A 746 -32.96 31.57 -26.20
N SER A 747 -33.52 32.73 -26.54
CA SER A 747 -33.58 33.24 -27.93
C SER A 747 -32.19 33.40 -28.58
N ASN A 748 -31.16 33.61 -27.75
CA ASN A 748 -29.76 33.76 -28.15
C ASN A 748 -28.99 32.43 -28.26
N THR A 749 -29.65 31.28 -28.05
CA THR A 749 -29.00 29.95 -28.06
C THR A 749 -28.53 29.59 -29.47
N GLN A 750 -27.22 29.63 -29.68
CA GLN A 750 -26.57 29.26 -30.95
C GLN A 750 -26.21 27.78 -31.00
N SER A 751 -25.95 27.15 -29.85
CA SER A 751 -25.65 25.73 -29.75
C SER A 751 -26.47 25.05 -28.66
N LEU A 752 -27.15 23.97 -29.01
CA LEU A 752 -27.90 23.11 -28.11
C LEU A 752 -27.29 21.71 -28.10
N LYS A 753 -26.96 21.18 -26.92
CA LYS A 753 -26.46 19.81 -26.74
C LYS A 753 -27.24 19.09 -25.66
N PHE A 754 -27.55 17.82 -25.93
CA PHE A 754 -28.07 16.91 -24.94
C PHE A 754 -27.01 15.92 -24.46
N MET A 755 -27.13 15.54 -23.20
CA MET A 755 -26.33 14.48 -22.57
C MET A 755 -27.31 13.53 -21.88
N LEU A 756 -27.22 12.24 -22.15
CA LEU A 756 -27.98 11.23 -21.42
C LEU A 756 -27.07 10.55 -20.40
N VAL A 757 -27.62 10.23 -19.24
CA VAL A 757 -26.94 9.39 -18.24
C VAL A 757 -26.96 7.91 -18.68
N ARG A 758 -28.00 7.48 -19.43
CA ARG A 758 -28.12 6.18 -20.14
C ARG A 758 -29.04 6.35 -21.37
N PRO A 759 -28.92 5.54 -22.44
CA PRO A 759 -29.81 5.61 -23.59
C PRO A 759 -31.27 5.40 -23.23
N SER A 760 -32.14 6.33 -23.62
CA SER A 760 -33.60 6.26 -23.50
C SER A 760 -34.25 6.90 -24.74
N GLN A 761 -35.52 6.62 -24.99
CA GLN A 761 -36.30 7.35 -25.98
C GLN A 761 -36.50 8.81 -25.56
N LEU A 762 -36.72 9.69 -26.54
CA LEU A 762 -37.02 11.10 -26.31
C LEU A 762 -38.53 11.29 -26.14
N PRO A 763 -39.03 11.80 -24.99
CA PRO A 763 -40.46 12.09 -24.83
C PRO A 763 -40.92 13.17 -25.83
N SER A 764 -41.77 12.76 -26.78
CA SER A 764 -42.42 13.59 -27.80
C SER A 764 -41.45 14.39 -28.69
N VAL A 765 -40.79 13.69 -29.62
CA VAL A 765 -39.91 14.29 -30.63
C VAL A 765 -40.59 15.41 -31.44
N PRO A 766 -41.86 15.30 -31.89
CA PRO A 766 -42.51 16.40 -32.63
C PRO A 766 -42.61 17.70 -31.81
N VAL A 767 -42.91 17.62 -30.51
CA VAL A 767 -42.99 18.80 -29.63
C VAL A 767 -41.61 19.40 -29.38
N PHE A 768 -40.58 18.55 -29.26
CA PHE A 768 -39.19 19.00 -29.18
C PHE A 768 -38.77 19.78 -30.44
N ILE A 769 -38.97 19.22 -31.63
CA ILE A 769 -38.52 19.85 -32.90
C ILE A 769 -39.29 21.15 -33.17
N ASN A 770 -40.60 21.21 -32.89
CA ASN A 770 -41.40 22.44 -32.95
C ASN A 770 -40.83 23.52 -32.00
N SER A 771 -40.38 23.14 -30.80
CA SER A 771 -39.73 24.05 -29.86
C SER A 771 -38.37 24.55 -30.35
N LEU A 772 -37.61 23.75 -31.13
CA LEU A 772 -36.38 24.21 -31.79
C LEU A 772 -36.63 25.31 -32.83
N GLY A 773 -37.74 25.26 -33.56
CA GLY A 773 -38.10 26.27 -34.57
C GLY A 773 -38.22 27.69 -34.03
N ARG A 774 -38.39 27.85 -32.71
CA ARG A 774 -38.45 29.14 -32.01
C ARG A 774 -37.09 29.65 -31.56
N LEU A 775 -36.05 28.81 -31.55
CA LEU A 775 -34.66 29.19 -31.28
C LEU A 775 -34.00 29.76 -32.54
N GLN A 776 -34.41 30.97 -32.96
CA GLN A 776 -33.97 31.60 -34.22
C GLN A 776 -32.44 31.73 -34.36
N SER A 777 -31.69 31.79 -33.25
CA SER A 777 -30.22 31.84 -33.24
C SER A 777 -29.53 30.47 -33.47
N LEU A 778 -30.28 29.36 -33.45
CA LEU A 778 -29.71 28.01 -33.37
C LEU A 778 -28.97 27.62 -34.65
N THR A 779 -27.67 27.38 -34.54
CA THR A 779 -26.78 26.97 -35.65
C THR A 779 -26.04 25.66 -35.36
N SER A 780 -26.30 25.01 -34.23
CA SER A 780 -25.54 23.82 -33.79
C SER A 780 -26.40 22.96 -32.86
N LEU A 781 -26.75 21.75 -33.31
CA LEU A 781 -27.55 20.79 -32.55
C LEU A 781 -26.74 19.49 -32.32
N ASP A 782 -26.68 19.01 -31.08
CA ASP A 782 -26.04 17.75 -30.68
C ASP A 782 -27.02 16.88 -29.88
N ILE A 783 -27.77 16.04 -30.61
CA ILE A 783 -28.70 15.03 -30.11
C ILE A 783 -28.12 13.61 -30.27
N SER A 784 -26.81 13.50 -30.52
CA SER A 784 -26.10 12.25 -30.82
C SER A 784 -26.18 11.15 -29.77
N GLN A 785 -26.54 11.48 -28.52
CA GLN A 785 -26.69 10.50 -27.44
C GLN A 785 -28.09 9.87 -27.41
N TRP A 786 -29.03 10.36 -28.22
CA TRP A 786 -30.41 9.87 -28.27
C TRP A 786 -30.57 8.76 -29.30
N ARG A 787 -31.16 7.65 -28.87
CA ARG A 787 -31.52 6.53 -29.75
C ARG A 787 -32.88 6.80 -30.39
N LEU A 788 -32.85 7.35 -31.60
CA LEU A 788 -34.01 7.69 -32.41
C LEU A 788 -34.47 6.42 -33.15
N LEU A 789 -35.25 5.57 -32.47
CA LEU A 789 -35.56 4.19 -32.88
C LEU A 789 -36.95 4.00 -33.52
N ASP A 790 -37.84 5.00 -33.41
CA ASP A 790 -39.22 4.91 -33.88
C ASP A 790 -39.48 5.73 -35.15
N GLN A 791 -40.57 5.36 -35.84
CA GLN A 791 -40.98 6.00 -37.09
C GLN A 791 -41.41 7.45 -36.88
N GLU A 792 -41.98 7.79 -35.72
CA GLU A 792 -42.33 9.17 -35.36
C GLU A 792 -41.09 10.06 -35.21
N SER A 793 -40.02 9.57 -34.56
CA SER A 793 -38.71 10.23 -34.55
C SER A 793 -38.21 10.47 -35.97
N THR A 794 -38.29 9.46 -36.83
CA THR A 794 -37.82 9.53 -38.23
C THR A 794 -38.57 10.59 -39.03
N LEU A 795 -39.88 10.73 -38.83
CA LEU A 795 -40.68 11.80 -39.44
C LEU A 795 -40.36 13.18 -38.83
N ALA A 796 -40.27 13.29 -37.51
CA ALA A 796 -39.97 14.55 -36.82
C ALA A 796 -38.55 15.09 -37.13
N ILE A 797 -37.58 14.21 -37.39
CA ILE A 797 -36.23 14.57 -37.85
C ILE A 797 -36.28 15.29 -39.21
N LYS A 798 -37.21 14.96 -40.11
CA LYS A 798 -37.32 15.63 -41.42
C LYS A 798 -37.59 17.13 -41.28
N GLU A 799 -38.28 17.58 -40.23
CA GLU A 799 -38.53 19.01 -39.99
C GLU A 799 -37.24 19.81 -39.68
N LEU A 800 -36.14 19.15 -39.28
CA LEU A 800 -34.83 19.79 -39.17
C LEU A 800 -34.32 20.34 -40.51
N LYS A 801 -34.83 19.86 -41.66
CA LYS A 801 -34.40 20.33 -43.00
C LYS A 801 -34.57 21.83 -43.20
N ASN A 802 -35.55 22.41 -42.50
CA ASN A 802 -35.94 23.82 -42.56
C ASN A 802 -35.06 24.72 -41.66
N LEU A 803 -34.27 24.16 -40.73
CA LEU A 803 -33.46 24.93 -39.80
C LEU A 803 -32.08 25.30 -40.39
N PRO A 804 -31.55 26.51 -40.14
CA PRO A 804 -30.26 26.98 -40.67
C PRO A 804 -29.05 26.42 -39.89
N LEU A 805 -29.06 25.12 -39.59
CA LEU A 805 -28.05 24.45 -38.78
C LEU A 805 -26.72 24.33 -39.52
N ARG A 806 -25.67 24.93 -38.94
CA ARG A 806 -24.28 24.75 -39.36
C ARG A 806 -23.64 23.49 -38.76
N LYS A 807 -24.20 22.92 -37.70
CA LYS A 807 -23.76 21.63 -37.14
C LYS A 807 -24.97 20.81 -36.72
N LEU A 808 -24.98 19.54 -37.10
CA LEU A 808 -25.98 18.58 -36.64
C LEU A 808 -25.30 17.26 -36.30
N TYR A 809 -25.32 16.86 -35.03
CA TYR A 809 -24.93 15.53 -34.61
C TYR A 809 -26.14 14.78 -34.06
N TYR A 810 -26.39 13.61 -34.62
CA TYR A 810 -27.51 12.69 -34.35
C TYR A 810 -27.03 11.25 -34.48
N GLN A 811 -27.78 10.31 -33.90
CA GLN A 811 -27.56 8.88 -34.05
C GLN A 811 -28.92 8.23 -34.40
N MET A 812 -29.03 7.69 -35.61
CA MET A 812 -30.22 7.03 -36.13
C MET A 812 -29.74 5.85 -36.96
N LYS A 813 -30.22 4.63 -36.71
CA LYS A 813 -29.57 3.39 -37.17
C LYS A 813 -29.17 3.43 -38.65
N ASP A 814 -30.10 3.80 -39.52
CA ASP A 814 -29.90 3.82 -40.98
C ASP A 814 -29.35 5.15 -41.49
N ASN A 815 -29.29 6.18 -40.63
CA ASN A 815 -28.74 7.54 -40.82
C ASN A 815 -29.22 8.37 -42.02
N GLN A 816 -30.13 7.80 -42.80
CA GLN A 816 -30.37 8.09 -44.20
C GLN A 816 -31.07 9.41 -44.50
N PHE A 817 -31.61 10.15 -43.52
CA PHE A 817 -32.47 11.30 -43.85
C PHE A 817 -31.75 12.42 -44.63
N LEU A 818 -30.45 12.67 -44.39
CA LEU A 818 -29.63 13.62 -45.17
C LEU A 818 -29.02 13.01 -46.45
N PHE A 819 -29.11 11.69 -46.62
CA PHE A 819 -28.32 10.90 -47.59
C PHE A 819 -29.18 9.86 -48.33
N GLN A 820 -30.49 10.06 -48.32
CA GLN A 820 -31.47 9.26 -49.04
C GLN A 820 -31.25 9.44 -50.54
N ASP A 821 -31.40 8.35 -51.29
CA ASP A 821 -31.39 8.40 -52.74
C ASP A 821 -32.85 8.46 -53.18
N ASN A 822 -33.21 9.48 -53.96
CA ASN A 822 -34.56 9.65 -54.50
C ASN A 822 -34.76 8.64 -55.65
N ASN A 823 -34.94 7.36 -55.28
CA ASN A 823 -35.24 6.28 -56.22
C ASN A 823 -36.64 6.46 -56.84
N ASP A 824 -37.55 7.13 -56.12
CA ASP A 824 -38.84 7.58 -56.63
C ASP A 824 -38.67 8.94 -57.34
N GLY A 825 -38.50 8.90 -58.67
CA GLY A 825 -38.07 10.04 -59.50
C GLY A 825 -38.99 11.26 -59.52
N ASP A 826 -40.24 11.13 -59.09
CA ASP A 826 -41.25 12.21 -59.05
C ASP A 826 -41.33 12.93 -57.68
N SER A 827 -40.43 12.64 -56.74
CA SER A 827 -40.44 13.23 -55.40
C SER A 827 -39.76 14.63 -55.35
N GLU A 828 -40.55 15.69 -55.13
CA GLU A 828 -40.03 17.07 -55.05
C GLU A 828 -39.04 17.29 -53.87
N ASP A 829 -39.07 16.45 -52.83
CA ASP A 829 -38.31 16.60 -51.58
C ASP A 829 -36.84 16.14 -51.68
N ASP A 830 -36.15 16.60 -52.71
CA ASP A 830 -34.72 16.36 -52.97
C ASP A 830 -33.82 16.95 -51.87
N SER A 831 -33.14 16.07 -51.14
CA SER A 831 -32.26 16.42 -50.01
C SER A 831 -31.12 17.39 -50.35
N SER A 832 -30.66 17.43 -51.62
CA SER A 832 -29.63 18.39 -52.07
C SER A 832 -30.16 19.83 -52.13
N LYS A 833 -31.49 20.01 -52.20
CA LYS A 833 -32.12 21.33 -52.26
C LYS A 833 -32.36 21.95 -50.88
N TRP A 834 -32.39 21.15 -49.82
CA TRP A 834 -32.73 21.59 -48.45
C TRP A 834 -31.83 22.72 -47.91
N PRO A 835 -32.36 23.65 -47.10
CA PRO A 835 -31.56 24.68 -46.41
C PRO A 835 -30.42 24.11 -45.55
N ILE A 836 -30.66 22.99 -44.85
CA ILE A 836 -29.67 22.37 -43.96
C ILE A 836 -28.45 21.83 -44.72
N THR A 837 -28.63 21.11 -45.84
CA THR A 837 -27.52 20.51 -46.60
C THR A 837 -26.60 21.56 -47.21
N LYS A 838 -27.17 22.72 -47.58
CA LYS A 838 -26.45 23.91 -48.06
C LYS A 838 -25.77 24.74 -46.95
N SER A 839 -25.98 24.43 -45.67
CA SER A 839 -25.46 25.22 -44.53
C SER A 839 -24.63 24.43 -43.51
N LEU A 840 -24.71 23.09 -43.49
CA LEU A 840 -23.90 22.24 -42.61
C LEU A 840 -22.39 22.37 -42.86
N GLU A 841 -21.69 22.82 -41.82
CA GLU A 841 -20.24 22.83 -41.69
C GLU A 841 -19.72 21.57 -40.95
N SER A 842 -20.62 20.85 -40.26
CA SER A 842 -20.30 19.62 -39.50
C SER A 842 -21.50 18.69 -39.34
N VAL A 843 -21.28 17.38 -39.52
CA VAL A 843 -22.32 16.34 -39.41
C VAL A 843 -21.77 15.10 -38.68
N SER A 844 -22.65 14.25 -38.12
CA SER A 844 -22.30 12.88 -37.74
C SER A 844 -22.82 11.81 -38.71
N ILE A 845 -22.03 10.75 -38.87
CA ILE A 845 -22.39 9.50 -39.53
C ILE A 845 -22.13 8.32 -38.59
N ASN A 846 -22.86 7.22 -38.76
CA ASN A 846 -22.67 5.95 -38.05
C ASN A 846 -22.39 4.75 -38.99
N SER A 847 -22.62 4.90 -40.30
CA SER A 847 -22.18 3.96 -41.34
C SER A 847 -21.17 4.62 -42.30
N PHE A 848 -20.24 3.81 -42.82
CA PHE A 848 -19.29 4.17 -43.87
C PHE A 848 -19.92 4.34 -45.25
N ASP A 849 -21.08 3.72 -45.52
CA ASP A 849 -21.79 3.81 -46.80
C ASP A 849 -22.25 5.23 -47.14
N VAL A 850 -22.22 6.12 -46.14
CA VAL A 850 -22.52 7.55 -46.25
C VAL A 850 -21.32 8.35 -46.78
N ILE A 851 -20.08 7.86 -46.65
CA ILE A 851 -18.87 8.60 -47.05
C ILE A 851 -18.90 9.05 -48.52
N PRO A 852 -19.24 8.19 -49.50
CA PRO A 852 -19.38 8.58 -50.91
C PRO A 852 -20.48 9.62 -51.19
N LYS A 853 -21.36 9.89 -50.22
CA LYS A 853 -22.46 10.88 -50.33
C LYS A 853 -22.15 12.21 -49.66
N LEU A 854 -21.00 12.35 -48.99
CA LEU A 854 -20.65 13.56 -48.22
C LEU A 854 -20.44 14.80 -49.10
N ASP A 855 -20.13 14.66 -50.39
CA ASP A 855 -20.01 15.78 -51.34
C ASP A 855 -21.34 16.55 -51.55
N ARG A 856 -22.48 15.98 -51.15
CA ARG A 856 -23.78 16.70 -51.06
C ARG A 856 -23.77 17.84 -50.02
N LEU A 857 -22.75 17.92 -49.17
CA LEU A 857 -22.59 18.92 -48.10
C LEU A 857 -21.38 19.84 -48.38
N PRO A 858 -21.48 20.80 -49.32
CA PRO A 858 -20.31 21.53 -49.87
C PRO A 858 -19.59 22.48 -48.88
N LYS A 859 -20.03 22.56 -47.63
CA LYS A 859 -19.37 23.32 -46.54
C LYS A 859 -18.84 22.42 -45.43
N LEU A 860 -19.00 21.11 -45.53
CA LEU A 860 -18.64 20.15 -44.50
C LEU A 860 -17.13 20.15 -44.28
N ARG A 861 -16.71 20.63 -43.10
CA ARG A 861 -15.29 20.68 -42.69
C ARG A 861 -14.97 19.85 -41.45
N HIS A 862 -15.98 19.33 -40.76
CA HIS A 862 -15.81 18.47 -39.58
C HIS A 862 -16.79 17.29 -39.62
N LEU A 863 -16.28 16.09 -39.88
CA LEU A 863 -17.03 14.85 -39.79
C LEU A 863 -16.93 14.26 -38.38
N ARG A 864 -18.03 13.73 -37.85
CA ARG A 864 -18.05 12.85 -36.68
C ARG A 864 -18.47 11.46 -37.13
N ILE A 865 -17.75 10.43 -36.74
CA ILE A 865 -18.11 9.03 -37.00
C ILE A 865 -18.39 8.38 -35.64
N ASP A 866 -19.63 7.97 -35.40
CA ASP A 866 -20.09 7.38 -34.15
C ASP A 866 -20.81 6.07 -34.47
N ILE A 867 -20.03 4.99 -34.56
CA ILE A 867 -20.53 3.65 -34.92
C ILE A 867 -21.14 3.04 -33.67
N GLU A 868 -22.41 2.64 -33.75
CA GLU A 868 -23.07 1.96 -32.64
C GLU A 868 -22.54 0.53 -32.49
N ARG A 869 -21.86 0.26 -31.37
CA ARG A 869 -21.50 -1.12 -30.99
C ARG A 869 -22.76 -1.86 -30.57
N GLU A 870 -22.96 -3.05 -31.14
CA GLU A 870 -24.05 -3.94 -30.69
C GLU A 870 -23.87 -4.30 -29.21
N GLN A 871 -25.00 -4.40 -28.49
CA GLN A 871 -25.00 -4.44 -27.02
C GLN A 871 -24.41 -5.76 -26.50
N GLY A 872 -23.12 -5.73 -26.17
CA GLY A 872 -22.37 -6.86 -25.60
C GLY A 872 -20.91 -6.93 -26.04
N GLN A 873 -20.56 -6.31 -27.19
CA GLN A 873 -19.19 -6.38 -27.72
C GLN A 873 -18.24 -5.41 -27.00
N ASN A 874 -17.51 -5.93 -26.01
CA ASN A 874 -16.44 -5.23 -25.29
C ASN A 874 -15.11 -5.25 -26.07
N GLY A 875 -15.09 -4.66 -27.26
CA GLY A 875 -13.90 -4.49 -28.09
C GLY A 875 -13.98 -3.20 -28.93
N ASN A 876 -12.85 -2.78 -29.52
CA ASN A 876 -12.89 -1.75 -30.56
C ASN A 876 -13.51 -2.35 -31.83
N VAL A 877 -14.27 -1.55 -32.59
CA VAL A 877 -14.83 -1.98 -33.87
C VAL A 877 -13.68 -2.26 -34.82
N GLU A 878 -13.55 -3.50 -35.29
CA GLU A 878 -12.60 -3.84 -36.34
C GLU A 878 -13.08 -3.24 -37.66
N LEU A 879 -12.34 -2.23 -38.14
CA LEU A 879 -12.60 -1.60 -39.42
C LEU A 879 -11.90 -2.40 -40.52
N THR A 880 -12.61 -2.65 -41.63
CA THR A 880 -11.98 -3.26 -42.81
C THR A 880 -10.94 -2.31 -43.40
N GLU A 881 -9.95 -2.83 -44.15
CA GLU A 881 -8.97 -1.96 -44.81
C GLU A 881 -9.64 -0.95 -45.75
N GLN A 882 -10.75 -1.32 -46.41
CA GLN A 882 -11.54 -0.41 -47.25
C GLN A 882 -12.19 0.74 -46.44
N GLN A 883 -12.67 0.47 -45.23
CA GLN A 883 -13.20 1.49 -44.32
C GLN A 883 -12.10 2.41 -43.79
N ILE A 884 -10.89 1.89 -43.57
CA ILE A 884 -9.71 2.67 -43.16
C ILE A 884 -9.19 3.53 -44.32
N GLN A 885 -9.17 2.99 -45.55
CA GLN A 885 -8.74 3.64 -46.79
C GLN A 885 -9.81 4.57 -47.40
N SER A 886 -10.96 4.73 -46.75
CA SER A 886 -12.07 5.56 -47.25
C SER A 886 -11.64 7.02 -47.42
N ILE A 887 -11.70 7.51 -48.66
CA ILE A 887 -11.36 8.88 -49.02
C ILE A 887 -12.50 9.81 -48.59
N LEU A 888 -12.17 10.82 -47.79
CA LEU A 888 -13.07 11.88 -47.36
C LEU A 888 -12.97 13.08 -48.32
N PRO A 889 -14.06 13.85 -48.53
CA PRO A 889 -14.00 15.12 -49.24
C PRO A 889 -12.88 16.05 -48.73
N SER A 890 -12.24 16.77 -49.64
CA SER A 890 -11.05 17.60 -49.37
C SER A 890 -11.31 18.76 -48.39
N THR A 891 -12.57 19.15 -48.21
CA THR A 891 -13.00 20.15 -47.23
C THR A 891 -12.93 19.66 -45.78
N ILE A 892 -12.95 18.34 -45.55
CA ILE A 892 -13.04 17.73 -44.20
C ILE A 892 -11.68 17.76 -43.50
N THR A 893 -11.37 18.90 -42.89
CA THR A 893 -10.11 19.14 -42.17
C THR A 893 -10.07 18.57 -40.75
N LYS A 894 -11.19 18.03 -40.26
CA LYS A 894 -11.34 17.57 -38.87
C LYS A 894 -12.21 16.32 -38.76
N LEU A 895 -11.78 15.39 -37.91
CA LEU A 895 -12.49 14.14 -37.62
C LEU A 895 -12.80 14.01 -36.12
N SER A 896 -14.00 13.54 -35.78
CA SER A 896 -14.40 13.12 -34.44
C SER A 896 -14.80 11.65 -34.41
N PHE A 897 -14.49 10.97 -33.31
CA PHE A 897 -14.79 9.55 -33.15
C PHE A 897 -14.91 9.14 -31.68
N SER A 898 -15.73 8.14 -31.41
CA SER A 898 -15.75 7.38 -30.14
C SER A 898 -14.78 6.21 -30.16
N ASP A 899 -14.66 5.50 -31.29
CA ASP A 899 -13.72 4.39 -31.47
C ASP A 899 -12.34 4.85 -31.98
N THR A 900 -11.27 4.36 -31.34
CA THR A 900 -9.89 4.71 -31.69
C THR A 900 -9.43 4.19 -33.06
N ASN A 901 -10.01 3.12 -33.60
CA ASN A 901 -9.66 2.61 -34.94
C ASN A 901 -10.01 3.63 -36.04
N ILE A 902 -11.06 4.45 -35.84
CA ILE A 902 -11.50 5.48 -36.79
C ILE A 902 -10.41 6.54 -37.02
N ALA A 903 -9.50 6.76 -36.05
CA ALA A 903 -8.38 7.67 -36.22
C ALA A 903 -7.46 7.31 -37.40
N LYS A 904 -7.38 6.02 -37.77
CA LYS A 904 -6.54 5.51 -38.87
C LYS A 904 -6.95 6.09 -40.23
N ILE A 905 -8.22 6.47 -40.41
CA ILE A 905 -8.73 7.12 -41.65
C ILE A 905 -7.93 8.39 -41.98
N SER A 906 -7.40 9.08 -40.96
CA SER A 906 -6.56 10.27 -41.18
C SER A 906 -5.24 9.97 -41.90
N GLN A 907 -4.73 8.73 -41.92
CA GLN A 907 -3.53 8.36 -42.68
C GLN A 907 -3.73 8.50 -44.20
N TYR A 908 -4.92 8.17 -44.68
CA TYR A 908 -5.31 8.25 -46.10
C TYR A 908 -5.93 9.60 -46.47
N ASN A 909 -6.08 10.50 -45.49
CA ASN A 909 -6.75 11.79 -45.64
C ASN A 909 -5.87 12.92 -45.06
N PRO A 910 -4.80 13.34 -45.78
CA PRO A 910 -3.83 14.32 -45.30
C PRO A 910 -4.44 15.69 -44.96
N GLN A 911 -5.62 16.03 -45.49
CA GLN A 911 -6.37 17.23 -45.13
C GLN A 911 -6.85 17.24 -43.66
N VAL A 912 -6.99 16.07 -43.03
CA VAL A 912 -7.47 15.92 -41.64
C VAL A 912 -6.36 16.31 -40.65
N ASN A 913 -6.24 17.60 -40.36
CA ASN A 913 -5.25 18.14 -39.43
C ASN A 913 -5.70 18.13 -37.95
N GLN A 914 -6.99 17.92 -37.66
CA GLN A 914 -7.51 17.83 -36.29
C GLN A 914 -8.28 16.54 -36.01
N LEU A 915 -7.87 15.80 -34.98
CA LEU A 915 -8.62 14.70 -34.39
C LEU A 915 -9.30 15.12 -33.08
N VAL A 916 -10.52 14.63 -32.83
CA VAL A 916 -11.25 14.86 -31.58
C VAL A 916 -11.91 13.57 -31.11
N MET A 917 -11.23 12.84 -30.22
CA MET A 917 -11.82 11.68 -29.55
C MET A 917 -12.93 12.14 -28.59
N LEU A 918 -14.02 11.38 -28.59
CA LEU A 918 -15.18 11.51 -27.72
C LEU A 918 -15.14 10.41 -26.67
N SER A 919 -15.83 10.61 -25.54
CA SER A 919 -15.94 9.57 -24.52
C SER A 919 -16.68 8.38 -25.12
N PRO A 920 -16.22 7.13 -24.96
CA PRO A 920 -17.11 5.99 -25.15
C PRO A 920 -18.22 6.08 -24.11
N ASN A 921 -19.38 5.51 -24.43
CA ASN A 921 -20.54 5.51 -23.54
C ASN A 921 -20.45 4.45 -22.40
N ASN A 922 -19.34 3.71 -22.30
CA ASN A 922 -19.14 2.63 -21.34
C ASN A 922 -17.96 2.92 -20.40
N ASN A 923 -18.17 2.72 -19.09
CA ASN A 923 -17.24 3.09 -18.00
C ASN A 923 -16.01 2.19 -17.81
N TYR A 924 -15.55 1.49 -18.86
CA TYR A 924 -14.47 0.51 -18.73
C TYR A 924 -13.06 1.13 -18.83
N TYR A 925 -12.11 0.50 -18.14
CA TYR A 925 -10.76 1.02 -17.91
C TYR A 925 -9.95 1.15 -19.21
N PHE A 926 -9.60 2.38 -19.58
CA PHE A 926 -8.63 2.66 -20.64
C PHE A 926 -7.18 2.42 -20.17
N ASP A 927 -6.69 1.19 -20.32
CA ASP A 927 -5.25 0.87 -20.26
C ASP A 927 -4.60 0.76 -21.65
N HIS A 928 -5.33 1.12 -22.71
CA HIS A 928 -4.79 1.24 -24.06
C HIS A 928 -4.03 2.55 -24.23
N GLN A 929 -2.70 2.46 -24.33
CA GLN A 929 -1.83 3.57 -24.71
C GLN A 929 -2.21 4.10 -26.11
N PHE A 930 -2.35 5.42 -26.23
CA PHE A 930 -2.70 6.07 -27.49
C PHE A 930 -1.47 6.19 -28.40
N TYR A 931 -1.25 5.17 -29.23
CA TYR A 931 -0.36 5.24 -30.38
C TYR A 931 -1.07 5.97 -31.53
N LEU A 932 -0.58 7.18 -31.85
CA LEU A 932 -1.18 8.09 -32.83
C LEU A 932 -0.14 8.50 -33.88
N PRO A 933 0.33 7.56 -34.74
CA PRO A 933 1.38 7.81 -35.75
C PRO A 933 0.79 8.50 -36.99
N TYR A 934 0.40 9.77 -36.84
CA TYR A 934 -0.33 10.54 -37.85
C TYR A 934 0.37 11.88 -38.13
N ASP A 935 1.31 11.89 -39.10
CA ASP A 935 2.18 13.06 -39.37
C ASP A 935 1.49 14.22 -40.12
N ASN A 936 0.23 14.07 -40.52
CA ASN A 936 -0.65 15.16 -40.96
C ASN A 936 -1.39 15.85 -39.80
N VAL A 937 -1.56 15.18 -38.67
CA VAL A 937 -2.36 15.69 -37.55
C VAL A 937 -1.57 16.73 -36.76
N GLN A 938 -2.09 17.95 -36.70
CA GLN A 938 -1.52 19.06 -35.94
C GLN A 938 -2.12 19.18 -34.53
N LYS A 939 -3.34 18.66 -34.32
CA LYS A 939 -4.11 18.88 -33.10
C LYS A 939 -4.97 17.68 -32.72
N ILE A 940 -4.89 17.29 -31.45
CA ILE A 940 -5.70 16.22 -30.89
C ILE A 940 -6.46 16.79 -29.69
N SER A 941 -7.74 16.45 -29.55
CA SER A 941 -8.55 16.85 -28.39
C SER A 941 -9.36 15.67 -27.89
N ILE A 942 -8.92 15.08 -26.78
CA ILE A 942 -9.58 13.93 -26.18
C ILE A 942 -10.60 14.46 -25.17
N ARG A 943 -11.85 14.00 -25.26
CA ARG A 943 -12.92 14.30 -24.30
C ARG A 943 -13.32 13.02 -23.58
N MET A 944 -13.35 13.01 -22.26
CA MET A 944 -13.87 11.87 -21.48
C MET A 944 -14.74 12.35 -20.32
N VAL A 945 -15.74 11.55 -19.97
CA VAL A 945 -16.51 11.68 -18.72
C VAL A 945 -15.79 10.88 -17.65
N SER A 946 -15.51 11.48 -16.49
CA SER A 946 -14.85 10.80 -15.37
C SER A 946 -15.82 10.66 -14.20
N ILE A 947 -16.13 9.42 -13.81
CA ILE A 947 -16.85 9.10 -12.58
C ILE A 947 -15.84 9.06 -11.43
N HIS A 948 -15.97 10.04 -10.53
CA HIS A 948 -15.28 10.12 -9.23
C HIS A 948 -13.75 10.27 -9.29
N HIS A 949 -13.15 10.59 -8.12
CA HIS A 949 -11.76 11.05 -8.01
C HIS A 949 -10.70 9.96 -8.21
N ILE A 950 -11.09 8.69 -8.19
CA ILE A 950 -10.18 7.55 -7.95
C ILE A 950 -9.43 7.12 -9.22
N ASN A 951 -10.04 7.27 -10.41
CA ASN A 951 -9.46 6.82 -11.68
C ASN A 951 -9.19 7.97 -12.67
N ARG A 952 -8.46 9.00 -12.22
CA ARG A 952 -7.88 10.03 -13.11
C ARG A 952 -6.66 9.50 -13.89
N ARG A 953 -6.81 8.41 -14.64
CA ARG A 953 -5.83 8.05 -15.67
C ARG A 953 -6.02 9.02 -16.84
N TYR A 954 -5.03 9.88 -17.04
CA TYR A 954 -4.97 10.79 -18.18
C TYR A 954 -4.88 9.94 -19.46
N PRO A 955 -5.46 10.36 -20.60
CA PRO A 955 -5.38 9.59 -21.83
C PRO A 955 -3.93 9.60 -22.34
N HIS A 956 -3.18 8.55 -22.02
CA HIS A 956 -1.74 8.48 -22.22
C HIS A 956 -1.39 8.36 -23.71
N ILE A 957 -1.05 9.48 -24.33
CA ILE A 957 -0.34 9.49 -25.62
C ILE A 957 1.13 9.18 -25.35
N SER A 958 1.69 8.20 -26.07
CA SER A 958 3.07 7.73 -25.85
C SER A 958 4.10 8.87 -25.84
N PRO A 959 5.13 8.86 -24.96
CA PRO A 959 6.22 9.84 -24.95
C PRO A 959 6.98 9.94 -26.28
N GLN A 960 6.97 8.85 -27.07
CA GLN A 960 7.52 8.79 -28.43
C GLN A 960 6.74 9.66 -29.44
N SER A 961 5.56 10.16 -29.07
CA SER A 961 4.73 10.95 -29.97
C SER A 961 5.28 12.36 -30.20
N ASN A 962 5.06 12.86 -31.41
CA ASN A 962 5.33 14.25 -31.78
C ASN A 962 4.32 15.25 -31.18
N PHE A 963 3.61 14.90 -30.10
CA PHE A 963 2.60 15.74 -29.45
C PHE A 963 3.02 16.22 -28.05
N GLN A 964 2.46 17.35 -27.62
CA GLN A 964 2.62 17.93 -26.29
C GLN A 964 1.25 18.30 -25.72
N LEU A 965 0.99 17.96 -24.45
CA LEU A 965 -0.19 18.42 -23.72
C LEU A 965 -0.11 19.94 -23.50
N ILE A 966 -1.12 20.67 -23.97
CA ILE A 966 -1.25 22.12 -23.78
C ILE A 966 -2.05 22.43 -22.50
N GLY A 967 -2.93 21.52 -22.09
CA GLY A 967 -3.63 21.63 -20.82
C GLY A 967 -4.87 20.73 -20.71
N THR A 968 -5.30 20.55 -19.48
CA THR A 968 -6.58 19.89 -19.12
C THR A 968 -7.64 20.96 -18.92
N PHE A 969 -8.68 20.93 -19.74
CA PHE A 969 -9.82 21.84 -19.69
C PHE A 969 -11.04 21.08 -19.14
N TYR A 970 -11.64 21.58 -18.07
CA TYR A 970 -12.90 21.05 -17.56
C TYR A 970 -14.06 21.76 -18.30
N THR A 971 -15.00 21.01 -18.90
CA THR A 971 -16.04 21.60 -19.78
C THR A 971 -17.43 21.69 -19.17
N SER A 972 -17.79 20.74 -18.32
CA SER A 972 -19.11 20.60 -17.66
C SER A 972 -19.00 19.58 -16.53
N ILE A 973 -19.91 19.64 -15.56
CA ILE A 973 -20.07 18.62 -14.52
C ILE A 973 -21.53 18.23 -14.51
N ASN A 974 -21.81 16.92 -14.47
CA ASN A 974 -23.17 16.42 -14.41
C ASN A 974 -23.62 16.25 -12.94
N THR A 975 -24.92 16.13 -12.69
CA THR A 975 -25.47 16.02 -11.32
C THR A 975 -25.08 14.77 -10.54
N ASP A 976 -24.52 13.73 -11.18
CA ASP A 976 -23.91 12.56 -10.53
C ASP A 976 -22.47 12.81 -10.05
N GLY A 977 -21.97 14.04 -10.18
CA GLY A 977 -20.60 14.43 -9.86
C GLY A 977 -19.58 14.07 -10.94
N THR A 978 -20.01 13.54 -12.10
CA THR A 978 -19.09 13.27 -13.20
C THR A 978 -18.51 14.55 -13.80
N VAL A 979 -17.20 14.54 -14.02
CA VAL A 979 -16.50 15.69 -14.63
C VAL A 979 -16.25 15.39 -16.11
N ASN A 980 -16.66 16.31 -16.98
CA ASN A 980 -16.32 16.25 -18.40
C ASN A 980 -14.95 16.91 -18.58
N HIS A 981 -13.94 16.10 -18.84
CA HIS A 981 -12.59 16.54 -19.13
C HIS A 981 -12.37 16.66 -20.64
N LYS A 982 -11.57 17.64 -21.04
CA LYS A 982 -11.05 17.81 -22.40
C LYS A 982 -9.56 18.11 -22.32
N TRP A 983 -8.74 17.14 -22.69
CA TRP A 983 -7.31 17.34 -22.90
C TRP A 983 -7.07 17.87 -24.31
N VAL A 984 -6.15 18.81 -24.47
CA VAL A 984 -5.74 19.32 -25.79
C VAL A 984 -4.26 19.11 -25.96
N TYR A 985 -3.92 18.35 -27.00
CA TYR A 985 -2.55 18.16 -27.44
C TYR A 985 -2.36 18.89 -28.77
N LEU A 986 -1.23 19.58 -28.92
CA LEU A 986 -0.76 20.07 -30.21
C LEU A 986 0.46 19.25 -30.61
N ARG A 987 0.68 19.09 -31.91
CA ARG A 987 1.96 18.59 -32.41
C ARG A 987 3.02 19.57 -31.92
N LYS A 988 4.11 19.06 -31.35
CA LYS A 988 5.34 19.82 -31.12
C LYS A 988 5.70 20.40 -32.48
N ASN A 989 5.58 21.72 -32.64
CA ASN A 989 6.10 22.35 -33.84
C ASN A 989 7.56 21.93 -33.96
N GLN A 990 7.94 21.37 -35.10
CA GLN A 990 9.34 21.43 -35.49
C GLN A 990 9.65 22.92 -35.64
N GLN A 991 10.16 23.54 -34.56
CA GLN A 991 10.95 24.74 -34.75
C GLN A 991 12.02 24.34 -35.76
N PRO A 992 12.14 25.02 -36.91
CA PRO A 992 13.26 24.75 -37.81
C PRO A 992 14.51 24.94 -36.96
N TYR A 993 15.34 23.90 -36.86
CA TYR A 993 16.57 23.94 -36.08
C TYR A 993 17.38 25.11 -36.61
N SER A 994 17.35 26.22 -35.87
CA SER A 994 18.02 27.45 -36.29
C SER A 994 19.50 27.16 -36.26
N SER A 995 20.10 27.00 -37.43
CA SER A 995 21.49 26.60 -37.65
C SER A 995 22.49 27.72 -37.35
N THR A 996 22.22 28.47 -36.28
CA THR A 996 23.22 29.22 -35.53
C THR A 996 24.18 28.21 -34.91
N ASN A 997 25.19 27.81 -35.69
CA ASN A 997 26.31 26.99 -35.22
C ASN A 997 26.86 27.60 -33.92
N PRO A 998 26.93 26.84 -32.81
CA PRO A 998 27.69 27.29 -31.65
C PRO A 998 29.16 27.38 -32.08
N THR A 999 29.66 28.61 -32.20
CA THR A 999 31.05 28.88 -32.60
C THR A 999 32.01 28.20 -31.62
N ALA A 1000 32.98 27.45 -32.16
CA ALA A 1000 33.81 26.56 -31.36
C ALA A 1000 34.72 27.32 -30.37
N THR A 1001 34.34 27.36 -29.09
CA THR A 1001 35.16 27.85 -27.98
C THR A 1001 36.16 26.80 -27.52
N THR A 1002 37.17 26.55 -28.36
CA THR A 1002 38.24 25.58 -28.13
C THR A 1002 39.22 26.03 -27.02
N THR A 1003 38.90 25.77 -25.74
CA THR A 1003 39.89 25.97 -24.66
C THR A 1003 39.81 24.97 -23.50
N LYS A 1004 40.76 24.03 -23.50
CA LYS A 1004 41.62 23.57 -22.39
C LYS A 1004 41.03 23.32 -20.99
N TYR A 1005 41.20 22.05 -20.56
CA TYR A 1005 41.31 21.55 -19.19
C TYR A 1005 41.59 22.58 -18.07
N LYS A 1006 40.82 22.46 -16.98
CA LYS A 1006 41.41 21.98 -15.72
C LYS A 1006 40.43 21.10 -14.95
#